data_AF-A0A8J7ASC7-F1
#
_entry.id   AF-A0A8J7ASC7-F1
#
_cell.length_a   1.000
_cell.length_b   1.000
_cell.length_c   1.000
_cell.angle_alpha   90.00
_cell.angle_beta   90.00
_cell.angle_gamma   90.00
#
_symmetry.space_group_name_H-M   'P 1'
#
loop_
_entity.id
_entity.type
_entity.pdbx_description
1 polymer ?
#
loop_
_entity_poly.entity_id
_entity_poly.type
_entity_poly.pdbx_seq_one_letter_code
_entity_poly.pdbx_strand_id
1 'polypeptide(L)'
;MTLLQDLLTITLREEPDPVLQKFVETVVPAMEREFALIPALGGSEAVHRHRLRDDLYGEEKAQRWSQSADQSLLVHVINAILTAWNLQPFLDEDKQLTEEEQHLLCLGLTLHDYNKYCQGEEEDSPKAHKVEEILRLCRELGEKLNFSAFWPEWQDYLSDIGFLAQNTQYKAGTNLVSINWPTFKIDSRRLRNPLRPLLAFGDIAVHMGNPSDILTTTRGDRLREHLDALQIDRKLVYHRLRDCTGLLSSGIHNAVLHFTKELDWQPILFFAQGVVYLAPQSSETPDRDTVQGVLWEQIQSLLASKMLTGEIGFKRDGKGLKVAPQTLELFSPVQLIRGLPDVITAKVGNVKNPATPKRLESLGLSEAERESLEPAADLRSDRLAELIFLAQKEFFGDIPEFAPWVLEYLGIDQSITPEQTQVQAGGVNYGWYYAAAHYIAVVRDNTLDKDQSQEVLVAFSNALADWAEEHNFLDSHKSPTQDIFLDYLSQNLEITGWHQTLTPFGDELAGYVAAKTKAARQPICSLSSGQFASEDQMDSVVLFKPQQYSNKNSLGGRQIKRGISKIWSLEMLIRQAMWAAPAGKLEDQRPVFIYVLPAYVYSPQTAKAIRVLMDELKDRINFWDIRKFWQEHEMDIQALRSYPWLKEKSEEGRFADSNYGRGEKRDLPFVAITYTTTRGKTVTDAWIEPAFLAIALPLLLGVKVVASTSPAPLYSSDSEFRESVKLDGPAGFWNSLGLPNSLHLEEWMQGRVQRLDEILNRLLIAYALHLDCEGDPPDPRWRAFANTVRDIMTDVLNIFSLAASHFRGLKREPYAEEVKRYWSYAQIWSKGNIDMQEKLKITNQLVTEYRQFYKVHLSESSHAILLPLSKALEEILSVPEDWDDEELILQGAGQLQAALDRQEIYKRPILSDKSIPFLDRKIQELEAIEAFMTTCVKDLFGEMCKGDRALLQENRNRIKSGAEFAYRWLTLQESQSQANTQQPEGEE
;
A
#
# COMPACT_ATOMS: atom_id res chain seq x y z
N MET A 1 -18.23 -10.86 -6.10
CA MET A 1 -17.97 -9.52 -6.66
C MET A 1 -16.47 -9.28 -6.59
N THR A 2 -15.92 -8.43 -7.44
CA THR A 2 -14.52 -8.01 -7.37
C THR A 2 -14.35 -6.85 -6.39
N LEU A 3 -13.13 -6.56 -5.93
CA LEU A 3 -12.86 -5.46 -5.00
C LEU A 3 -13.31 -4.10 -5.55
N LEU A 4 -12.96 -3.77 -6.80
CA LEU A 4 -13.35 -2.49 -7.38
C LEU A 4 -14.87 -2.41 -7.56
N GLN A 5 -15.50 -3.50 -8.01
CA GLN A 5 -16.96 -3.58 -8.10
C GLN A 5 -17.61 -3.35 -6.74
N ASP A 6 -17.19 -4.08 -5.70
CA ASP A 6 -17.70 -3.94 -4.34
C ASP A 6 -17.56 -2.49 -3.84
N LEU A 7 -16.38 -1.89 -4.00
CA LEU A 7 -16.13 -0.52 -3.56
C LEU A 7 -16.97 0.50 -4.32
N LEU A 8 -17.15 0.36 -5.63
CA LEU A 8 -18.00 1.26 -6.40
C LEU A 8 -19.47 1.08 -5.97
N THR A 9 -19.98 -0.15 -5.86
CA THR A 9 -21.36 -0.44 -5.45
C THR A 9 -21.70 0.18 -4.09
N ILE A 10 -20.83 0.06 -3.08
CA ILE A 10 -21.11 0.63 -1.74
C ILE A 10 -20.93 2.15 -1.65
N THR A 11 -20.26 2.77 -2.63
CA THR A 11 -19.96 4.22 -2.63
C THR A 11 -20.80 5.05 -3.58
N LEU A 12 -21.54 4.41 -4.49
CA LEU A 12 -22.61 5.04 -5.27
C LEU A 12 -23.64 5.76 -4.35
N ARG A 13 -24.51 6.57 -4.96
CA ARG A 13 -25.59 7.28 -4.23
C ARG A 13 -26.57 6.27 -3.62
N GLU A 14 -27.37 6.69 -2.62
CA GLU A 14 -28.38 5.82 -1.97
C GLU A 14 -29.39 5.28 -2.97
N GLU A 15 -29.82 6.13 -3.91
CA GLU A 15 -30.59 5.75 -5.10
C GLU A 15 -29.71 5.98 -6.33
N PRO A 16 -28.87 5.00 -6.72
CA PRO A 16 -28.04 5.13 -7.91
C PRO A 16 -28.90 5.06 -9.17
N ASP A 17 -28.40 5.68 -10.24
CA ASP A 17 -29.00 5.49 -11.57
C ASP A 17 -28.90 4.00 -11.95
N PRO A 18 -30.01 3.37 -12.39
CA PRO A 18 -30.05 1.94 -12.64
C PRO A 18 -29.10 1.51 -13.77
N VAL A 19 -28.85 2.36 -14.77
CA VAL A 19 -27.91 2.07 -15.85
C VAL A 19 -26.48 2.08 -15.31
N LEU A 20 -26.10 3.10 -14.54
CA LEU A 20 -24.75 3.14 -13.96
C LEU A 20 -24.51 1.98 -12.99
N GLN A 21 -25.50 1.65 -12.15
CA GLN A 21 -25.42 0.49 -11.26
C GLN A 21 -25.22 -0.80 -12.06
N LYS A 22 -26.04 -1.02 -13.10
CA LYS A 22 -25.94 -2.22 -13.94
C LYS A 22 -24.59 -2.30 -14.65
N PHE A 23 -24.03 -1.17 -15.08
CA PHE A 23 -22.71 -1.09 -15.70
C PHE A 23 -21.61 -1.55 -14.72
N VAL A 24 -21.64 -1.04 -13.48
CA VAL A 24 -20.72 -1.45 -12.41
C VAL A 24 -20.86 -2.94 -12.09
N GLU A 25 -22.07 -3.47 -12.11
CA GLU A 25 -22.31 -4.88 -11.79
C GLU A 25 -21.83 -5.86 -12.86
N THR A 26 -21.84 -5.44 -14.13
CA THR A 26 -21.70 -6.38 -15.27
C THR A 26 -20.46 -6.13 -16.11
N VAL A 27 -20.16 -4.88 -16.47
CA VAL A 27 -19.06 -4.51 -17.39
C VAL A 27 -17.76 -4.28 -16.63
N VAL A 28 -17.80 -3.61 -15.47
CA VAL A 28 -16.57 -3.31 -14.69
C VAL A 28 -15.78 -4.57 -14.32
N PRO A 29 -16.38 -5.68 -13.85
CA PRO A 29 -15.64 -6.92 -13.57
C PRO A 29 -14.97 -7.52 -14.81
N ALA A 30 -15.55 -7.32 -15.99
CA ALA A 30 -14.96 -7.76 -17.25
C ALA A 30 -13.82 -6.83 -17.69
N MET A 31 -13.99 -5.51 -17.51
CA MET A 31 -12.91 -4.53 -17.72
C MET A 31 -11.73 -4.80 -16.79
N GLU A 32 -11.94 -5.19 -15.54
CA GLU A 32 -10.84 -5.57 -14.66
C GLU A 32 -10.03 -6.72 -15.27
N ARG A 33 -10.69 -7.76 -15.78
CA ARG A 33 -10.03 -8.90 -16.44
C ARG A 33 -9.22 -8.49 -17.65
N GLU A 34 -9.81 -7.71 -18.54
CA GLU A 34 -9.22 -7.40 -19.84
C GLU A 34 -8.27 -6.19 -19.81
N PHE A 35 -8.57 -5.14 -19.03
CA PHE A 35 -7.92 -3.83 -19.17
C PHE A 35 -6.95 -3.46 -18.03
N ALA A 36 -6.95 -4.17 -16.89
CA ALA A 36 -6.19 -3.74 -15.71
C ALA A 36 -4.67 -3.68 -15.90
N LEU A 37 -4.12 -4.52 -16.79
CA LEU A 37 -2.68 -4.62 -17.05
C LEU A 37 -2.27 -4.00 -18.39
N ILE A 38 -3.22 -3.50 -19.18
CA ILE A 38 -2.93 -2.86 -20.46
C ILE A 38 -2.56 -1.40 -20.19
N PRO A 39 -1.36 -0.93 -20.58
CA PRO A 39 -0.99 0.46 -20.40
C PRO A 39 -1.74 1.35 -21.40
N ALA A 40 -2.52 2.31 -20.89
CA ALA A 40 -3.11 3.38 -21.71
C ALA A 40 -2.08 4.48 -21.98
N LEU A 41 -1.28 4.83 -20.97
CA LEU A 41 -0.29 5.90 -21.00
C LEU A 41 0.96 5.50 -20.19
N GLY A 42 2.11 6.07 -20.55
CA GLY A 42 3.37 5.80 -19.85
C GLY A 42 3.95 4.43 -20.18
N GLY A 43 4.59 3.81 -19.19
CA GLY A 43 5.18 2.47 -19.27
C GLY A 43 6.72 2.46 -19.37
N SER A 44 7.29 1.29 -19.16
CA SER A 44 8.74 1.07 -19.12
C SER A 44 9.40 1.37 -20.46
N GLU A 45 10.43 2.22 -20.45
CA GLU A 45 11.19 2.56 -21.66
C GLU A 45 11.77 1.32 -22.35
N ALA A 46 12.25 0.35 -21.56
CA ALA A 46 12.83 -0.89 -22.08
C ALA A 46 11.78 -1.73 -22.83
N VAL A 47 10.55 -1.78 -22.34
CA VAL A 47 9.44 -2.46 -23.02
C VAL A 47 9.09 -1.74 -24.33
N HIS A 48 8.99 -0.41 -24.31
CA HIS A 48 8.74 0.38 -25.52
C HIS A 48 9.83 0.19 -26.58
N ARG A 49 11.10 0.19 -26.19
CA ARG A 49 12.22 -0.09 -27.11
C ARG A 49 12.13 -1.48 -27.71
N HIS A 50 11.74 -2.49 -26.93
CA HIS A 50 11.58 -3.85 -27.43
C HIS A 50 10.44 -3.95 -28.47
N ARG A 51 9.29 -3.32 -28.20
CA ARG A 51 8.13 -3.31 -29.12
C ARG A 51 8.38 -2.48 -30.37
N LEU A 52 9.11 -1.37 -30.25
CA LEU A 52 9.39 -0.45 -31.34
C LEU A 52 10.73 -0.70 -32.05
N ARG A 53 11.37 -1.85 -31.82
CA ARG A 53 12.69 -2.20 -32.41
C ARG A 53 12.72 -2.13 -33.94
N ASP A 54 11.57 -2.36 -34.57
CA ASP A 54 11.40 -2.36 -36.03
C ASP A 54 10.90 -0.98 -36.57
N ASP A 55 10.65 0.01 -35.70
CA ASP A 55 10.22 1.36 -36.06
C ASP A 55 11.44 2.31 -36.22
N LEU A 56 11.49 3.03 -37.33
CA LEU A 56 12.60 3.94 -37.66
C LEU A 56 12.81 5.06 -36.61
N TYR A 57 11.76 5.44 -35.90
CA TYR A 57 11.76 6.44 -34.82
C TYR A 57 11.45 5.80 -33.45
N GLY A 58 11.62 4.48 -33.33
CA GLY A 58 11.23 3.70 -32.16
C GLY A 58 11.90 4.16 -30.87
N GLU A 59 13.20 4.48 -30.93
CA GLU A 59 13.98 4.96 -29.79
C GLU A 59 13.46 6.31 -29.24
N GLU A 60 13.21 7.28 -30.12
CA GLU A 60 12.68 8.60 -29.73
C GLU A 60 11.26 8.49 -29.18
N LYS A 61 10.42 7.65 -29.83
CA LYS A 61 9.06 7.37 -29.34
C LYS A 61 9.08 6.71 -27.96
N ALA A 62 9.95 5.73 -27.74
CA ALA A 62 10.11 5.04 -26.46
C ALA A 62 10.50 6.02 -25.34
N GLN A 63 11.50 6.87 -25.56
CA GLN A 63 11.92 7.90 -24.61
C GLN A 63 10.82 8.92 -24.32
N ARG A 64 10.07 9.34 -25.33
CA ARG A 64 8.96 10.29 -25.16
C ARG A 64 7.81 9.67 -24.37
N TRP A 65 7.47 8.42 -24.65
CA TRP A 65 6.37 7.73 -23.96
C TRP A 65 6.70 7.40 -22.51
N SER A 66 7.95 7.04 -22.19
CA SER A 66 8.42 6.77 -20.82
C SER A 66 8.52 8.02 -19.93
N GLN A 67 8.38 9.23 -20.49
CA GLN A 67 8.30 10.46 -19.72
C GLN A 67 6.91 10.68 -19.11
N SER A 68 5.87 10.05 -19.67
CA SER A 68 4.54 10.04 -19.09
C SER A 68 4.47 9.00 -17.98
N ALA A 69 3.75 9.32 -16.93
CA ALA A 69 3.49 8.38 -15.86
C ALA A 69 2.52 7.26 -16.31
N ASP A 70 2.65 6.10 -15.67
CA ASP A 70 1.94 4.89 -15.97
C ASP A 70 0.46 4.99 -15.58
N GLN A 71 -0.42 4.48 -16.45
CA GLN A 71 -1.87 4.44 -16.23
C GLN A 71 -2.46 3.24 -16.97
N SER A 72 -3.21 2.39 -16.26
CA SER A 72 -3.89 1.26 -16.90
C SER A 72 -5.13 1.71 -17.67
N LEU A 73 -5.47 0.96 -18.71
CA LEU A 73 -6.66 1.19 -19.51
C LEU A 73 -7.94 1.08 -18.68
N LEU A 74 -7.96 0.21 -17.66
CA LEU A 74 -9.06 0.12 -16.70
C LEU A 74 -9.36 1.48 -16.05
N VAL A 75 -8.36 2.10 -15.42
CA VAL A 75 -8.57 3.35 -14.68
C VAL A 75 -8.74 4.56 -15.58
N HIS A 76 -8.13 4.54 -16.77
CA HIS A 76 -8.38 5.54 -17.81
C HIS A 76 -9.87 5.56 -18.18
N VAL A 77 -10.42 4.40 -18.55
CA VAL A 77 -11.82 4.28 -19.00
C VAL A 77 -12.80 4.55 -17.87
N ILE A 78 -12.65 3.93 -16.69
CA ILE A 78 -13.63 4.07 -15.61
C ILE A 78 -13.72 5.51 -15.09
N ASN A 79 -12.58 6.22 -14.95
CA ASN A 79 -12.58 7.60 -14.52
C ASN A 79 -13.14 8.51 -15.63
N ALA A 80 -12.92 8.21 -16.91
CA ALA A 80 -13.49 8.96 -18.02
C ALA A 80 -15.03 8.84 -18.04
N ILE A 81 -15.56 7.62 -17.88
CA ILE A 81 -17.00 7.35 -17.79
C ILE A 81 -17.61 8.08 -16.61
N LEU A 82 -17.07 7.91 -15.41
CA LEU A 82 -17.64 8.52 -14.20
C LEU A 82 -17.54 10.04 -14.24
N THR A 83 -16.47 10.60 -14.82
CA THR A 83 -16.34 12.06 -15.03
C THR A 83 -17.40 12.56 -16.00
N ALA A 84 -17.56 11.93 -17.17
CA ALA A 84 -18.59 12.32 -18.14
C ALA A 84 -20.00 12.14 -17.58
N TRP A 85 -20.22 11.09 -16.79
CA TRP A 85 -21.48 10.80 -16.11
C TRP A 85 -21.89 11.92 -15.16
N ASN A 86 -20.93 12.44 -14.38
CA ASN A 86 -21.17 13.52 -13.43
C ASN A 86 -21.54 14.87 -14.08
N LEU A 87 -21.43 15.01 -15.40
CA LEU A 87 -21.90 16.19 -16.13
C LEU A 87 -23.39 16.16 -16.47
N GLN A 88 -24.01 14.98 -16.53
CA GLN A 88 -25.42 14.83 -16.96
C GLN A 88 -26.40 15.72 -16.19
N PRO A 89 -26.30 15.89 -14.85
CA PRO A 89 -27.23 16.73 -14.09
C PRO A 89 -27.19 18.23 -14.47
N PHE A 90 -26.17 18.67 -15.20
CA PHE A 90 -26.00 20.07 -15.63
C PHE A 90 -26.40 20.31 -17.09
N LEU A 91 -26.87 19.29 -17.81
CA LEU A 91 -27.37 19.43 -19.18
C LEU A 91 -28.76 20.08 -19.18
N ASP A 92 -29.05 20.87 -20.22
CA ASP A 92 -30.39 21.39 -20.46
C ASP A 92 -31.40 20.27 -20.74
N GLU A 93 -32.69 20.52 -20.50
CA GLU A 93 -33.77 19.53 -20.64
C GLU A 93 -33.79 18.84 -22.02
N ASP A 94 -33.49 19.58 -23.10
CA ASP A 94 -33.47 19.04 -24.46
C ASP A 94 -32.24 18.16 -24.74
N LYS A 95 -31.21 18.20 -23.88
CA LYS A 95 -29.98 17.39 -23.96
C LYS A 95 -29.86 16.34 -22.86
N GLN A 96 -30.84 16.24 -21.96
CA GLN A 96 -30.90 15.14 -21.02
C GLN A 96 -30.86 13.79 -21.76
N LEU A 97 -30.08 12.84 -21.24
CA LEU A 97 -29.86 11.56 -21.89
C LEU A 97 -31.05 10.63 -21.64
N THR A 98 -31.49 9.94 -22.68
CA THR A 98 -32.38 8.79 -22.50
C THR A 98 -31.61 7.60 -21.94
N GLU A 99 -32.33 6.59 -21.43
CA GLU A 99 -31.72 5.35 -20.96
C GLU A 99 -30.84 4.68 -22.04
N GLU A 100 -31.30 4.64 -23.29
CA GLU A 100 -30.51 4.12 -24.43
C GLU A 100 -29.23 4.94 -24.65
N GLU A 101 -29.30 6.26 -24.52
CA GLU A 101 -28.14 7.14 -24.66
C GLU A 101 -27.16 7.01 -23.50
N GLN A 102 -27.64 6.75 -22.28
CA GLN A 102 -26.79 6.43 -21.13
C GLN A 102 -26.03 5.11 -21.36
N HIS A 103 -26.69 4.09 -21.90
CA HIS A 103 -26.01 2.85 -22.31
C HIS A 103 -24.94 3.13 -23.38
N LEU A 104 -25.26 3.93 -24.40
CA LEU A 104 -24.31 4.33 -25.44
C LEU A 104 -23.11 5.14 -24.90
N LEU A 105 -23.33 6.02 -23.92
CA LEU A 105 -22.26 6.75 -23.23
C LEU A 105 -21.27 5.77 -22.59
N CYS A 106 -21.78 4.81 -21.81
CA CYS A 106 -20.97 3.79 -21.15
C CYS A 106 -20.22 2.92 -22.16
N LEU A 107 -20.91 2.35 -23.15
CA LEU A 107 -20.30 1.40 -24.08
C LEU A 107 -19.35 2.08 -25.08
N GLY A 108 -19.73 3.24 -25.62
CA GLY A 108 -18.91 4.00 -26.56
C GLY A 108 -17.59 4.47 -25.91
N LEU A 109 -17.65 4.94 -24.66
CA LEU A 109 -16.44 5.33 -23.93
C LEU A 109 -15.66 4.12 -23.41
N THR A 110 -16.30 2.98 -23.16
CA THR A 110 -15.56 1.75 -22.82
C THR A 110 -14.63 1.31 -23.95
N LEU A 111 -15.07 1.48 -25.21
CA LEU A 111 -14.35 1.03 -26.39
C LEU A 111 -13.53 2.13 -27.09
N HIS A 112 -13.51 3.37 -26.61
CA HIS A 112 -12.93 4.49 -27.37
C HIS A 112 -11.44 4.34 -27.68
N ASP A 113 -10.70 3.68 -26.80
CA ASP A 113 -9.26 3.44 -26.91
C ASP A 113 -8.98 1.94 -27.24
N TYR A 114 -9.84 1.31 -28.06
CA TYR A 114 -9.65 -0.08 -28.51
C TYR A 114 -8.26 -0.31 -29.14
N ASN A 115 -7.63 0.73 -29.70
CA ASN A 115 -6.27 0.65 -30.23
C ASN A 115 -5.22 0.37 -29.15
N LYS A 116 -5.45 0.81 -27.90
CA LYS A 116 -4.61 0.50 -26.74
C LYS A 116 -4.78 -0.95 -26.32
N TYR A 117 -6.00 -1.47 -26.40
CA TYR A 117 -6.27 -2.90 -26.21
C TYR A 117 -5.48 -3.74 -27.22
N CYS A 118 -5.61 -3.46 -28.52
CA CYS A 118 -4.85 -4.18 -29.56
C CYS A 118 -3.34 -4.11 -29.30
N GLN A 119 -2.80 -2.95 -28.90
CA GLN A 119 -1.38 -2.80 -28.56
C GLN A 119 -0.96 -3.68 -27.37
N GLY A 120 -1.81 -3.79 -26.34
CA GLY A 120 -1.57 -4.66 -25.18
C GLY A 120 -1.57 -6.15 -25.54
N GLU A 121 -2.42 -6.54 -26.50
CA GLU A 121 -2.49 -7.92 -27.03
C GLU A 121 -1.48 -8.18 -28.18
N GLU A 122 -0.62 -7.22 -28.50
CA GLU A 122 0.34 -7.28 -29.62
C GLU A 122 -0.32 -7.50 -31.00
N GLU A 123 -1.53 -6.99 -31.16
CA GLU A 123 -2.32 -7.02 -32.40
C GLU A 123 -2.36 -5.66 -33.12
N ASP A 124 -2.53 -5.69 -34.44
CA ASP A 124 -2.69 -4.48 -35.25
C ASP A 124 -4.10 -3.89 -35.09
N SER A 125 -4.19 -2.60 -34.76
CA SER A 125 -5.47 -1.91 -34.68
C SER A 125 -6.01 -1.49 -36.06
N PRO A 126 -7.33 -1.58 -36.27
CA PRO A 126 -7.94 -1.17 -37.53
C PRO A 126 -7.76 0.34 -37.77
N LYS A 127 -7.65 0.73 -39.05
CA LYS A 127 -7.55 2.15 -39.43
C LYS A 127 -8.94 2.79 -39.45
N ALA A 128 -9.03 4.09 -39.15
CA ALA A 128 -10.29 4.83 -39.03
C ALA A 128 -11.27 4.72 -40.22
N HIS A 129 -10.76 4.50 -41.44
CA HIS A 129 -11.59 4.34 -42.65
C HIS A 129 -12.16 2.92 -42.82
N LYS A 130 -11.62 1.93 -42.09
CA LYS A 130 -12.02 0.52 -42.17
C LYS A 130 -13.13 0.20 -41.16
N VAL A 131 -14.30 0.82 -41.38
CA VAL A 131 -15.44 0.73 -40.46
C VAL A 131 -15.85 -0.71 -40.16
N GLU A 132 -15.86 -1.61 -41.14
CA GLU A 132 -16.22 -3.01 -40.91
C GLU A 132 -15.27 -3.73 -39.94
N GLU A 133 -13.96 -3.47 -40.05
CA GLU A 133 -12.97 -4.05 -39.12
C GLU A 133 -13.13 -3.46 -37.70
N ILE A 134 -13.47 -2.17 -37.60
CA ILE A 134 -13.76 -1.51 -36.32
C ILE A 134 -14.99 -2.14 -35.66
N LEU A 135 -16.10 -2.30 -36.41
CA LEU A 135 -17.34 -2.86 -35.88
C LEU A 135 -17.17 -4.33 -35.46
N ARG A 136 -16.37 -5.10 -36.20
CA ARG A 136 -16.01 -6.47 -35.80
C ARG A 136 -15.24 -6.48 -34.48
N LEU A 137 -14.23 -5.64 -34.33
CA LEU A 137 -13.47 -5.53 -33.08
C LEU A 137 -14.36 -5.06 -31.92
N CYS A 138 -15.22 -4.05 -32.14
CA CYS A 138 -16.18 -3.61 -31.13
C CYS A 138 -17.14 -4.74 -30.72
N ARG A 139 -17.53 -5.62 -31.65
CA ARG A 139 -18.36 -6.78 -31.34
C ARG A 139 -17.60 -7.79 -30.47
N GLU A 140 -16.40 -8.17 -30.88
CA GLU A 140 -15.54 -9.11 -30.13
C GLU A 140 -15.24 -8.60 -28.72
N LEU A 141 -14.89 -7.31 -28.59
CA LEU A 141 -14.69 -6.67 -27.30
C LEU A 141 -15.98 -6.60 -26.48
N GLY A 142 -17.12 -6.24 -27.10
CA GLY A 142 -18.40 -6.21 -26.40
C GLY A 142 -18.81 -7.57 -25.84
N GLU A 143 -18.50 -8.66 -26.55
CA GLU A 143 -18.69 -10.03 -26.07
C GLU A 143 -17.75 -10.35 -24.89
N LYS A 144 -16.45 -10.06 -25.00
CA LYS A 144 -15.47 -10.26 -23.90
C LYS A 144 -15.82 -9.44 -22.65
N LEU A 145 -16.30 -8.22 -22.85
CA LEU A 145 -16.67 -7.27 -21.79
C LEU A 145 -18.12 -7.46 -21.28
N ASN A 146 -18.79 -8.52 -21.72
CA ASN A 146 -20.11 -8.93 -21.24
C ASN A 146 -21.22 -7.88 -21.44
N PHE A 147 -21.20 -7.18 -22.58
CA PHE A 147 -22.21 -6.15 -22.91
C PHE A 147 -23.63 -6.72 -22.96
N SER A 148 -23.81 -7.99 -23.32
CA SER A 148 -25.13 -8.63 -23.35
C SER A 148 -25.79 -8.73 -21.97
N ALA A 149 -25.01 -8.82 -20.89
CA ALA A 149 -25.55 -8.81 -19.52
C ALA A 149 -25.89 -7.39 -19.03
N PHE A 150 -25.22 -6.38 -19.59
CA PHE A 150 -25.47 -4.97 -19.32
C PHE A 150 -26.70 -4.48 -20.07
N TRP A 151 -26.73 -4.69 -21.39
CA TRP A 151 -27.80 -4.27 -22.29
C TRP A 151 -28.01 -5.32 -23.39
N PRO A 152 -29.02 -6.20 -23.30
CA PRO A 152 -29.21 -7.30 -24.24
C PRO A 152 -29.28 -6.89 -25.72
N GLU A 153 -29.84 -5.72 -26.01
CA GLU A 153 -30.03 -5.18 -27.36
C GLU A 153 -28.80 -4.47 -27.94
N TRP A 154 -27.67 -4.41 -27.22
CA TRP A 154 -26.50 -3.60 -27.62
C TRP A 154 -25.99 -3.87 -29.05
N GLN A 155 -26.15 -5.09 -29.56
CA GLN A 155 -25.71 -5.45 -30.92
C GLN A 155 -26.52 -4.71 -32.00
N ASP A 156 -27.78 -4.36 -31.73
CA ASP A 156 -28.58 -3.54 -32.63
C ASP A 156 -28.00 -2.13 -32.77
N TYR A 157 -27.28 -1.67 -31.74
CA TYR A 157 -26.65 -0.37 -31.62
C TYR A 157 -25.14 -0.41 -31.94
N LEU A 158 -24.63 -1.51 -32.51
CA LEU A 158 -23.19 -1.69 -32.78
C LEU A 158 -22.61 -0.55 -33.65
N SER A 159 -23.39 -0.04 -34.62
CA SER A 159 -22.97 1.10 -35.45
C SER A 159 -22.83 2.39 -34.62
N ASP A 160 -23.80 2.67 -33.74
CA ASP A 160 -23.80 3.81 -32.83
C ASP A 160 -22.61 3.74 -31.85
N ILE A 161 -22.37 2.56 -31.25
CA ILE A 161 -21.24 2.30 -30.33
C ILE A 161 -19.90 2.49 -31.05
N GLY A 162 -19.72 1.87 -32.22
CA GLY A 162 -18.50 1.98 -33.00
C GLY A 162 -18.24 3.42 -33.47
N PHE A 163 -19.29 4.15 -33.84
CA PHE A 163 -19.19 5.56 -34.20
C PHE A 163 -18.70 6.40 -33.02
N LEU A 164 -19.27 6.21 -31.83
CA LEU A 164 -18.85 6.93 -30.62
C LEU A 164 -17.40 6.58 -30.25
N ALA A 165 -17.07 5.29 -30.17
CA ALA A 165 -15.73 4.81 -29.85
C ALA A 165 -14.66 5.41 -30.78
N GLN A 166 -14.87 5.35 -32.09
CA GLN A 166 -13.93 5.88 -33.09
C GLN A 166 -13.76 7.41 -33.01
N ASN A 167 -14.82 8.13 -32.62
CA ASN A 167 -14.90 9.58 -32.77
C ASN A 167 -14.82 10.35 -31.44
N THR A 168 -14.54 9.69 -30.32
CA THR A 168 -14.29 10.35 -29.03
C THR A 168 -13.20 11.42 -29.16
N GLN A 169 -12.08 11.11 -29.81
CA GLN A 169 -11.03 12.08 -30.09
C GLN A 169 -11.40 13.02 -31.26
N TYR A 170 -10.88 14.25 -31.26
CA TYR A 170 -11.21 15.27 -32.28
C TYR A 170 -10.07 15.56 -33.28
N LYS A 171 -8.84 15.13 -32.99
CA LYS A 171 -7.65 15.56 -33.76
C LYS A 171 -7.14 14.56 -34.79
N ALA A 172 -7.10 13.27 -34.46
CA ALA A 172 -6.52 12.25 -35.32
C ALA A 172 -7.38 10.99 -35.32
N GLY A 173 -7.39 10.27 -36.44
CA GLY A 173 -8.08 8.98 -36.55
C GLY A 173 -9.60 9.05 -36.48
N THR A 174 -10.25 10.18 -36.79
CA THR A 174 -11.72 10.27 -36.76
C THR A 174 -12.36 9.84 -38.09
N ASN A 175 -13.62 9.39 -38.03
CA ASN A 175 -14.45 9.12 -39.20
C ASN A 175 -15.88 9.62 -38.94
N LEU A 176 -16.06 10.94 -39.08
CA LEU A 176 -17.32 11.63 -38.80
C LEU A 176 -18.35 11.57 -39.93
N VAL A 177 -18.00 10.96 -41.05
CA VAL A 177 -18.87 10.94 -42.22
C VAL A 177 -19.91 9.85 -42.02
N SER A 178 -21.14 10.23 -41.68
CA SER A 178 -22.22 9.28 -41.31
C SER A 178 -22.51 8.23 -42.39
N ILE A 179 -22.30 8.53 -43.68
CA ILE A 179 -22.52 7.56 -44.77
C ILE A 179 -21.49 6.43 -44.81
N ASN A 180 -20.35 6.58 -44.12
CA ASN A 180 -19.35 5.51 -44.00
C ASN A 180 -19.77 4.43 -43.01
N TRP A 181 -20.81 4.69 -42.20
CA TRP A 181 -21.28 3.82 -41.15
C TRP A 181 -22.60 3.15 -41.56
N PRO A 182 -22.87 1.91 -41.10
CA PRO A 182 -24.21 1.34 -41.18
C PRO A 182 -25.24 2.23 -40.50
N THR A 183 -26.52 2.04 -40.84
CA THR A 183 -27.63 2.83 -40.30
C THR A 183 -27.60 2.86 -38.76
N PHE A 184 -27.58 4.08 -38.20
CA PHE A 184 -27.68 4.31 -36.76
C PHE A 184 -29.10 4.05 -36.25
N LYS A 185 -29.21 3.54 -35.02
CA LYS A 185 -30.50 3.38 -34.33
C LYS A 185 -30.97 4.68 -33.70
N ILE A 186 -30.04 5.46 -33.13
CA ILE A 186 -30.32 6.77 -32.58
C ILE A 186 -30.12 7.85 -33.63
N ASP A 187 -30.80 8.99 -33.46
CA ASP A 187 -30.57 10.16 -34.30
C ASP A 187 -29.09 10.57 -34.26
N SER A 188 -28.46 10.61 -35.43
CA SER A 188 -27.06 11.03 -35.59
C SER A 188 -26.75 12.41 -34.97
N ARG A 189 -27.74 13.29 -34.80
CA ARG A 189 -27.59 14.56 -34.08
C ARG A 189 -27.26 14.34 -32.61
N ARG A 190 -27.93 13.38 -31.95
CA ARG A 190 -27.70 13.00 -30.54
C ARG A 190 -26.34 12.35 -30.32
N LEU A 191 -25.91 11.50 -31.27
CA LEU A 191 -24.55 10.94 -31.26
C LEU A 191 -23.47 12.04 -31.33
N ARG A 192 -23.71 13.08 -32.13
CA ARG A 192 -22.78 14.22 -32.27
C ARG A 192 -22.87 15.21 -31.11
N ASN A 193 -24.04 15.39 -30.50
CA ASN A 193 -24.29 16.24 -29.34
C ASN A 193 -25.60 15.78 -28.67
N PRO A 194 -25.61 15.35 -27.39
CA PRO A 194 -24.56 15.58 -26.38
C PRO A 194 -23.50 14.47 -26.23
N LEU A 195 -23.70 13.29 -26.81
CA LEU A 195 -22.88 12.11 -26.48
C LEU A 195 -21.39 12.31 -26.77
N ARG A 196 -21.01 12.58 -28.02
CA ARG A 196 -19.59 12.74 -28.39
C ARG A 196 -18.84 13.80 -27.55
N PRO A 197 -19.38 15.01 -27.27
CA PRO A 197 -18.76 15.96 -26.35
C PRO A 197 -18.61 15.45 -24.92
N LEU A 198 -19.57 14.70 -24.38
CA LEU A 198 -19.44 14.06 -23.05
C LEU A 198 -18.29 13.06 -23.03
N LEU A 199 -18.22 12.16 -24.04
CA LEU A 199 -17.12 11.20 -24.17
C LEU A 199 -15.76 11.91 -24.25
N ALA A 200 -15.68 12.94 -25.08
CA ALA A 200 -14.44 13.71 -25.26
C ALA A 200 -14.02 14.46 -24.00
N PHE A 201 -14.97 15.02 -23.24
CA PHE A 201 -14.68 15.64 -21.95
C PHE A 201 -14.06 14.61 -20.98
N GLY A 202 -14.68 13.42 -20.86
CA GLY A 202 -14.17 12.34 -20.02
C GLY A 202 -12.75 11.91 -20.40
N ASP A 203 -12.51 11.63 -21.68
CA ASP A 203 -11.20 11.23 -22.23
C ASP A 203 -10.11 12.30 -22.01
N ILE A 204 -10.42 13.58 -22.23
CA ILE A 204 -9.46 14.67 -22.01
C ILE A 204 -9.13 14.83 -20.52
N ALA A 205 -10.14 14.70 -19.64
CA ALA A 205 -9.98 14.92 -18.21
C ALA A 205 -9.02 13.90 -17.55
N VAL A 206 -9.06 12.63 -17.98
CA VAL A 206 -8.21 11.57 -17.42
C VAL A 206 -6.74 11.63 -17.85
N HIS A 207 -6.40 12.58 -18.73
CA HIS A 207 -5.02 12.89 -19.14
C HIS A 207 -4.44 14.12 -18.43
N MET A 208 -5.20 14.76 -17.54
CA MET A 208 -4.69 15.86 -16.74
C MET A 208 -3.83 15.31 -15.62
N GLY A 209 -2.66 15.92 -15.39
CA GLY A 209 -1.76 15.53 -14.30
C GLY A 209 -1.75 16.54 -13.15
N ASN A 210 -2.44 17.67 -13.32
CA ASN A 210 -2.44 18.74 -12.35
C ASN A 210 -3.76 19.52 -12.37
N PRO A 211 -4.30 19.95 -11.22
CA PRO A 211 -5.51 20.79 -11.19
C PRO A 211 -5.35 22.08 -12.01
N SER A 212 -4.15 22.67 -12.01
CA SER A 212 -3.87 23.91 -12.75
C SER A 212 -3.89 23.74 -14.28
N ASP A 213 -3.86 22.50 -14.79
CA ASP A 213 -3.86 22.20 -16.23
C ASP A 213 -5.12 22.75 -16.93
N ILE A 214 -6.21 23.05 -16.18
CA ILE A 214 -7.43 23.69 -16.72
C ILE A 214 -7.17 25.12 -17.25
N LEU A 215 -6.12 25.78 -16.73
CA LEU A 215 -5.71 27.13 -17.14
C LEU A 215 -4.39 27.14 -17.91
N THR A 216 -3.46 26.23 -17.59
CA THR A 216 -2.07 26.30 -18.10
C THR A 216 -1.85 25.49 -19.38
N THR A 217 -2.80 24.65 -19.80
CA THR A 217 -2.63 23.75 -20.95
C THR A 217 -3.78 23.83 -21.95
N THR A 218 -3.50 23.43 -23.19
CA THR A 218 -4.54 23.29 -24.24
C THR A 218 -5.58 22.20 -23.96
N ARG A 219 -5.40 21.37 -22.91
CA ARG A 219 -6.44 20.43 -22.47
C ARG A 219 -7.55 21.18 -21.74
N GLY A 220 -7.19 22.15 -20.89
CA GLY A 220 -8.15 23.02 -20.21
C GLY A 220 -9.03 23.83 -21.16
N ASP A 221 -8.45 24.35 -22.25
CA ASP A 221 -9.22 25.02 -23.30
C ASP A 221 -10.27 24.10 -23.91
N ARG A 222 -9.87 22.86 -24.24
CA ARG A 222 -10.80 21.87 -24.83
C ARG A 222 -11.90 21.43 -23.87
N LEU A 223 -11.62 21.31 -22.57
CA LEU A 223 -12.66 21.02 -21.60
C LEU A 223 -13.70 22.15 -21.57
N ARG A 224 -13.27 23.41 -21.59
CA ARG A 224 -14.17 24.57 -21.69
C ARG A 224 -14.98 24.56 -23.00
N GLU A 225 -14.35 24.29 -24.14
CA GLU A 225 -15.05 24.15 -25.43
C GLU A 225 -16.14 23.07 -25.39
N HIS A 226 -15.91 21.95 -24.69
CA HIS A 226 -16.91 20.90 -24.54
C HIS A 226 -18.03 21.28 -23.58
N LEU A 227 -17.76 22.01 -22.48
CA LEU A 227 -18.82 22.57 -21.63
C LEU A 227 -19.71 23.54 -22.42
N ASP A 228 -19.11 24.41 -23.24
CA ASP A 228 -19.84 25.34 -24.10
C ASP A 228 -20.69 24.60 -25.14
N ALA A 229 -20.14 23.55 -25.77
CA ALA A 229 -20.89 22.72 -26.73
C ALA A 229 -22.07 21.98 -26.09
N LEU A 230 -21.91 21.57 -24.83
CA LEU A 230 -22.95 20.95 -24.01
C LEU A 230 -23.94 21.99 -23.45
N GLN A 231 -23.65 23.29 -23.54
CA GLN A 231 -24.42 24.38 -22.93
C GLN A 231 -24.53 24.26 -21.40
N ILE A 232 -23.48 23.74 -20.75
CA ILE A 232 -23.42 23.68 -19.30
C ILE A 232 -23.05 25.07 -18.76
N ASP A 233 -23.97 25.72 -18.03
CA ASP A 233 -23.74 27.05 -17.41
C ASP A 233 -22.90 26.98 -16.11
N ARG A 234 -21.70 26.42 -16.24
CA ARG A 234 -20.71 26.28 -15.16
C ARG A 234 -19.32 26.55 -15.72
N LYS A 235 -18.42 27.05 -14.88
CA LYS A 235 -16.99 27.20 -15.20
C LYS A 235 -16.12 26.26 -14.40
N LEU A 236 -14.98 25.91 -14.98
CA LEU A 236 -13.95 25.14 -14.30
C LEU A 236 -13.15 26.05 -13.37
N VAL A 237 -13.05 25.66 -12.11
CA VAL A 237 -12.16 26.26 -11.11
C VAL A 237 -11.39 25.15 -10.39
N TYR A 238 -10.29 25.49 -9.73
CA TYR A 238 -9.46 24.54 -9.01
C TYR A 238 -8.92 25.10 -7.71
N HIS A 239 -8.54 24.19 -6.82
CA HIS A 239 -7.54 24.45 -5.80
C HIS A 239 -6.37 23.45 -5.96
N ARG A 240 -5.17 23.87 -5.55
CA ARG A 240 -3.98 23.03 -5.58
C ARG A 240 -3.06 23.37 -4.41
N LEU A 241 -2.42 22.36 -3.83
CA LEU A 241 -1.29 22.51 -2.92
C LEU A 241 -0.02 22.05 -3.64
N ARG A 242 1.04 22.88 -3.62
CA ARG A 242 2.28 22.62 -4.38
C ARG A 242 3.13 21.50 -3.82
N ASP A 243 2.95 21.17 -2.56
CA ASP A 243 3.68 20.13 -1.86
C ASP A 243 2.74 19.11 -1.22
N CYS A 244 3.22 17.87 -1.15
CA CYS A 244 2.51 16.76 -0.51
C CYS A 244 3.25 16.36 0.76
N THR A 245 2.80 16.87 1.91
CA THR A 245 3.41 16.59 3.23
C THR A 245 2.84 15.33 3.89
N GLY A 246 1.62 14.95 3.52
CA GLY A 246 0.94 13.75 4.01
C GLY A 246 -0.46 14.05 4.54
N LEU A 247 -0.68 13.85 5.85
CA LEU A 247 -2.00 14.06 6.45
C LEU A 247 -2.38 15.54 6.55
N LEU A 248 -1.40 16.44 6.73
CA LEU A 248 -1.59 17.89 6.75
C LEU A 248 -2.06 18.39 5.39
N SER A 249 -1.39 18.01 4.31
CA SER A 249 -1.85 18.34 2.94
C SER A 249 -3.25 17.79 2.67
N SER A 250 -3.51 16.53 3.02
CA SER A 250 -4.86 15.96 2.90
C SER A 250 -5.89 16.71 3.77
N GLY A 251 -5.52 17.14 4.98
CA GLY A 251 -6.37 17.94 5.85
C GLY A 251 -6.71 19.30 5.25
N ILE A 252 -5.73 19.98 4.65
CA ILE A 252 -5.92 21.25 3.93
C ILE A 252 -6.87 21.04 2.74
N HIS A 253 -6.67 20.01 1.93
CA HIS A 253 -7.53 19.75 0.79
C HIS A 253 -8.98 19.48 1.20
N ASN A 254 -9.18 18.71 2.27
CA ASN A 254 -10.51 18.40 2.81
C ASN A 254 -11.19 19.64 3.39
N ALA A 255 -10.44 20.50 4.08
CA ALA A 255 -10.94 21.76 4.58
C ALA A 255 -11.35 22.72 3.45
N VAL A 256 -10.55 22.81 2.38
CA VAL A 256 -10.92 23.57 1.17
C VAL A 256 -12.17 22.98 0.51
N LEU A 257 -12.27 21.65 0.37
CA LEU A 257 -13.48 21.00 -0.13
C LEU A 257 -14.72 21.41 0.67
N HIS A 258 -14.64 21.37 2.00
CA HIS A 258 -15.76 21.77 2.85
C HIS A 258 -16.13 23.23 2.61
N PHE A 259 -15.16 24.14 2.57
CA PHE A 259 -15.39 25.55 2.30
C PHE A 259 -16.09 25.76 0.94
N THR A 260 -15.63 25.05 -0.10
CA THR A 260 -16.15 25.21 -1.47
C THR A 260 -17.60 24.73 -1.65
N LYS A 261 -18.12 23.88 -0.75
CA LYS A 261 -19.54 23.48 -0.77
C LYS A 261 -20.48 24.66 -0.56
N GLU A 262 -20.10 25.60 0.30
CA GLU A 262 -20.91 26.81 0.57
C GLU A 262 -20.97 27.73 -0.65
N LEU A 263 -20.06 27.55 -1.61
CA LEU A 263 -19.98 28.28 -2.88
C LEU A 263 -20.65 27.54 -4.04
N ASP A 264 -21.32 26.40 -3.79
CA ASP A 264 -21.87 25.49 -4.81
C ASP A 264 -20.82 25.02 -5.84
N TRP A 265 -19.58 24.79 -5.40
CA TRP A 265 -18.56 24.19 -6.25
C TRP A 265 -18.67 22.68 -6.18
N GLN A 266 -18.94 22.07 -7.33
CA GLN A 266 -19.13 20.62 -7.45
C GLN A 266 -17.82 19.96 -7.87
N PRO A 267 -17.16 19.16 -7.02
CA PRO A 267 -15.88 18.56 -7.36
C PRO A 267 -16.07 17.50 -8.45
N ILE A 268 -15.23 17.54 -9.48
CA ILE A 268 -15.32 16.61 -10.62
C ILE A 268 -14.05 15.81 -10.89
N LEU A 269 -12.88 16.30 -10.44
CA LEU A 269 -11.58 15.63 -10.65
C LEU A 269 -10.70 15.79 -9.41
N PHE A 270 -10.23 14.67 -8.86
CA PHE A 270 -9.38 14.64 -7.68
C PHE A 270 -7.96 14.18 -8.04
N PHE A 271 -6.97 14.96 -7.65
CA PHE A 271 -5.54 14.72 -7.86
C PHE A 271 -4.85 14.55 -6.51
N ALA A 272 -3.62 14.03 -6.47
CA ALA A 272 -2.87 14.00 -5.20
C ALA A 272 -2.65 15.41 -4.61
N GLN A 273 -2.64 16.43 -5.47
CA GLN A 273 -2.35 17.82 -5.13
C GLN A 273 -3.57 18.74 -5.05
N GLY A 274 -4.81 18.26 -5.23
CA GLY A 274 -6.00 19.12 -5.15
C GLY A 274 -7.15 18.68 -6.05
N VAL A 275 -8.04 19.61 -6.37
CA VAL A 275 -9.33 19.32 -7.03
C VAL A 275 -9.66 20.34 -8.10
N VAL A 276 -10.29 19.86 -9.18
CA VAL A 276 -11.03 20.69 -10.14
C VAL A 276 -12.53 20.55 -9.88
N TYR A 277 -13.22 21.68 -9.97
CA TYR A 277 -14.64 21.83 -9.68
C TYR A 277 -15.38 22.43 -10.87
N LEU A 278 -16.68 22.15 -10.94
CA LEU A 278 -17.67 22.97 -11.66
C LEU A 278 -18.25 23.99 -10.69
N ALA A 279 -18.00 25.27 -10.95
CA ALA A 279 -18.54 26.39 -10.18
C ALA A 279 -19.63 27.12 -10.97
N PRO A 280 -20.60 27.75 -10.29
CA PRO A 280 -21.53 28.68 -10.93
C PRO A 280 -20.78 29.73 -11.76
N GLN A 281 -21.35 30.15 -12.89
CA GLN A 281 -20.71 31.17 -13.74
C GLN A 281 -20.49 32.49 -12.97
N SER A 282 -21.43 32.83 -12.09
CA SER A 282 -21.41 33.98 -11.16
C SER A 282 -20.43 33.85 -10.00
N SER A 283 -19.78 32.69 -9.81
CA SER A 283 -18.92 32.47 -8.64
C SER A 283 -17.73 33.43 -8.62
N GLU A 284 -17.53 34.11 -7.50
CA GLU A 284 -16.40 35.01 -7.28
C GLU A 284 -15.17 34.25 -6.72
N THR A 285 -14.00 34.90 -6.80
CA THR A 285 -12.78 34.37 -6.19
C THR A 285 -12.90 34.45 -4.67
N PRO A 286 -12.71 33.35 -3.92
CA PRO A 286 -12.77 33.38 -2.46
C PRO A 286 -11.75 34.34 -1.85
N ASP A 287 -12.13 35.04 -0.78
CA ASP A 287 -11.20 35.87 -0.02
C ASP A 287 -10.12 35.01 0.66
N ARG A 288 -8.86 35.43 0.53
CA ARG A 288 -7.71 34.66 0.98
C ARG A 288 -7.67 34.50 2.48
N ASP A 289 -7.82 35.61 3.20
CA ASP A 289 -7.68 35.64 4.66
C ASP A 289 -8.81 34.86 5.32
N THR A 290 -10.02 34.94 4.76
CA THR A 290 -11.18 34.14 5.18
C THR A 290 -10.91 32.64 5.03
N VAL A 291 -10.43 32.20 3.86
CA VAL A 291 -10.12 30.78 3.62
C VAL A 291 -9.02 30.28 4.56
N GLN A 292 -7.96 31.07 4.75
CA GLN A 292 -6.85 30.70 5.64
C GLN A 292 -7.27 30.65 7.11
N GLY A 293 -8.14 31.56 7.57
CA GLY A 293 -8.71 31.55 8.91
C GLY A 293 -9.50 30.26 9.18
N VAL A 294 -10.42 29.92 8.27
CA VAL A 294 -11.22 28.68 8.36
C VAL A 294 -10.33 27.43 8.38
N LEU A 295 -9.30 27.40 7.52
CA LEU A 295 -8.33 26.28 7.46
C LEU A 295 -7.61 26.08 8.80
N TRP A 296 -7.15 27.17 9.41
CA TRP A 296 -6.49 27.13 10.70
C TRP A 296 -7.44 26.65 11.80
N GLU A 297 -8.66 27.19 11.88
CA GLU A 297 -9.65 26.79 12.89
C GLU A 297 -9.94 25.28 12.85
N GLN A 298 -10.05 24.69 11.65
CA GLN A 298 -10.29 23.25 11.52
C GLN A 298 -9.11 22.41 12.02
N ILE A 299 -7.87 22.77 11.65
CA ILE A 299 -6.66 22.06 12.11
C ILE A 299 -6.48 22.24 13.62
N GLN A 300 -6.68 23.45 14.12
CA GLN A 300 -6.61 23.76 15.54
C GLN A 300 -7.65 22.95 16.33
N SER A 301 -8.89 22.88 15.86
CA SER A 301 -9.97 22.11 16.52
C SER A 301 -9.66 20.61 16.56
N LEU A 302 -9.19 20.04 15.44
CA LEU A 302 -8.75 18.65 15.37
C LEU A 302 -7.67 18.33 16.41
N LEU A 303 -6.62 19.15 16.46
CA LEU A 303 -5.53 18.95 17.41
C LEU A 303 -5.95 19.23 18.85
N ALA A 304 -6.74 20.28 19.06
CA ALA A 304 -7.14 20.73 20.39
C ALA A 304 -7.97 19.66 21.13
N SER A 305 -8.94 19.05 20.43
CA SER A 305 -9.77 17.96 20.98
C SER A 305 -8.93 16.78 21.49
N LYS A 306 -7.79 16.50 20.85
CA LYS A 306 -6.86 15.40 21.18
C LYS A 306 -5.78 15.79 22.17
N MET A 307 -5.40 17.07 22.22
CA MET A 307 -4.44 17.58 23.20
C MET A 307 -5.07 17.67 24.59
N LEU A 308 -6.31 18.16 24.70
CA LEU A 308 -6.98 18.33 26.01
C LEU A 308 -7.33 17.01 26.70
N THR A 309 -7.54 15.93 25.93
CA THR A 309 -7.66 14.56 26.51
C THR A 309 -6.31 13.96 26.88
N GLY A 310 -5.22 14.68 26.61
CA GLY A 310 -3.85 14.22 26.77
C GLY A 310 -3.42 13.20 25.72
N GLU A 311 -4.21 12.81 24.72
CA GLU A 311 -3.79 11.79 23.75
C GLU A 311 -2.46 12.17 23.07
N ILE A 312 -2.33 13.43 22.63
CA ILE A 312 -1.15 13.98 21.96
C ILE A 312 -0.61 15.23 22.65
N GLY A 313 0.56 15.74 22.24
CA GLY A 313 1.14 16.98 22.78
C GLY A 313 1.78 16.86 24.17
N PHE A 314 1.52 15.76 24.89
CA PHE A 314 2.06 15.52 26.22
C PHE A 314 2.80 14.18 26.34
N LYS A 315 3.91 14.20 27.07
CA LYS A 315 4.69 13.00 27.41
C LYS A 315 5.13 13.02 28.86
N ARG A 316 4.71 12.00 29.63
CA ARG A 316 5.24 11.75 30.97
C ARG A 316 6.54 10.95 30.86
N ASP A 317 7.59 11.39 31.54
CA ASP A 317 8.83 10.65 31.69
C ASP A 317 9.26 10.55 33.16
N GLY A 318 10.47 10.04 33.42
CA GLY A 318 10.99 9.88 34.77
C GLY A 318 11.20 11.19 35.55
N LYS A 319 10.92 12.36 34.97
CA LYS A 319 11.04 13.68 35.60
C LYS A 319 9.70 14.41 35.75
N GLY A 320 8.60 13.81 35.27
CA GLY A 320 7.25 14.39 35.30
C GLY A 320 6.66 14.56 33.90
N LEU A 321 5.55 15.29 33.83
CA LEU A 321 4.88 15.59 32.58
C LEU A 321 5.61 16.68 31.78
N LYS A 322 5.73 16.50 30.47
CA LYS A 322 6.25 17.48 29.52
C LYS A 322 5.19 17.84 28.50
N VAL A 323 5.10 19.12 28.19
CA VAL A 323 4.23 19.68 27.14
C VAL A 323 5.04 19.97 25.88
N ALA A 324 4.43 19.80 24.72
CA ALA A 324 4.99 20.18 23.43
C ALA A 324 4.89 21.71 23.23
N PRO A 325 5.88 22.35 22.57
CA PRO A 325 5.82 23.78 22.26
C PRO A 325 4.56 24.15 21.46
N GLN A 326 4.15 23.32 20.51
CA GLN A 326 2.93 23.54 19.73
C GLN A 326 1.69 23.57 20.62
N THR A 327 1.63 22.75 21.66
CA THR A 327 0.50 22.77 22.60
C THR A 327 0.44 24.09 23.35
N LEU A 328 1.58 24.65 23.77
CA LEU A 328 1.63 25.99 24.38
C LEU A 328 1.23 27.11 23.40
N GLU A 329 1.48 26.91 22.10
CA GLU A 329 1.16 27.89 21.06
C GLU A 329 -0.28 27.78 20.54
N LEU A 330 -0.94 26.63 20.67
CA LEU A 330 -2.33 26.41 20.20
C LEU A 330 -3.41 26.88 21.20
N PHE A 331 -3.06 26.98 22.49
CA PHE A 331 -3.98 27.36 23.55
C PHE A 331 -3.53 28.63 24.25
N SER A 332 -4.48 29.43 24.74
CA SER A 332 -4.12 30.45 25.72
C SER A 332 -3.64 29.78 27.01
N PRO A 333 -2.77 30.43 27.82
CA PRO A 333 -2.34 29.88 29.09
C PRO A 333 -3.52 29.50 30.01
N VAL A 334 -4.57 30.32 30.04
CA VAL A 334 -5.80 30.07 30.81
C VAL A 334 -6.51 28.80 30.35
N GLN A 335 -6.73 28.66 29.03
CA GLN A 335 -7.38 27.48 28.47
C GLN A 335 -6.60 26.20 28.79
N LEU A 336 -5.27 26.28 28.70
CA LEU A 336 -4.41 25.13 28.94
C LEU A 336 -4.38 24.74 30.42
N ILE A 337 -4.25 25.70 31.35
CA ILE A 337 -4.31 25.46 32.80
C ILE A 337 -5.62 24.76 33.16
N ARG A 338 -6.77 25.28 32.69
CA ARG A 338 -8.09 24.68 32.96
C ARG A 338 -8.23 23.26 32.37
N GLY A 339 -7.52 22.95 31.29
CA GLY A 339 -7.50 21.63 30.65
C GLY A 339 -6.52 20.62 31.26
N LEU A 340 -5.56 21.04 32.09
CA LEU A 340 -4.55 20.15 32.68
C LEU A 340 -5.11 18.97 33.50
N PRO A 341 -6.23 19.09 34.25
CA PRO A 341 -6.78 17.98 35.03
C PRO A 341 -7.01 16.70 34.22
N ASP A 342 -7.58 16.83 33.01
CA ASP A 342 -7.88 15.69 32.14
C ASP A 342 -6.59 15.07 31.57
N VAL A 343 -5.66 15.92 31.13
CA VAL A 343 -4.34 15.51 30.65
C VAL A 343 -3.56 14.75 31.73
N ILE A 344 -3.54 15.28 32.96
CA ILE A 344 -2.86 14.68 34.10
C ILE A 344 -3.50 13.33 34.43
N THR A 345 -4.81 13.24 34.48
CA THR A 345 -5.51 11.97 34.74
C THR A 345 -5.21 10.92 33.68
N ALA A 346 -5.11 11.32 32.40
CA ALA A 346 -4.76 10.43 31.30
C ALA A 346 -3.29 9.98 31.31
N LYS A 347 -2.34 10.88 31.58
CA LYS A 347 -0.88 10.60 31.49
C LYS A 347 -0.28 10.06 32.80
N VAL A 348 -0.84 10.47 33.93
CA VAL A 348 -0.45 10.05 35.28
C VAL A 348 -1.42 8.96 35.75
N GLY A 349 -1.29 7.78 35.12
CA GLY A 349 -2.21 6.65 35.30
C GLY A 349 -1.60 5.34 35.85
N ASN A 350 -0.30 5.31 36.18
CA ASN A 350 0.38 4.07 36.58
C ASN A 350 0.15 3.71 38.06
N VAL A 351 -1.01 3.14 38.37
CA VAL A 351 -1.40 2.73 39.73
C VAL A 351 -0.43 1.72 40.36
N LYS A 352 0.19 0.85 39.55
CA LYS A 352 1.05 -0.24 40.08
C LYS A 352 2.42 0.22 40.58
N ASN A 353 2.88 1.39 40.14
CA ASN A 353 4.20 1.92 40.48
C ASN A 353 4.12 3.46 40.49
N PRO A 354 3.44 4.05 41.50
CA PRO A 354 3.37 5.49 41.67
C PRO A 354 4.78 6.07 41.91
N ALA A 355 4.99 7.33 41.51
CA ALA A 355 6.27 8.00 41.67
C ALA A 355 6.50 8.46 43.11
N THR A 356 5.44 8.92 43.79
CA THR A 356 5.48 9.57 45.10
C THR A 356 6.31 8.82 46.15
N PRO A 357 6.18 7.48 46.35
CA PRO A 357 6.97 6.77 47.36
C PRO A 357 8.49 6.98 47.21
N LYS A 358 9.01 6.79 45.98
CA LYS A 358 10.43 6.97 45.66
C LYS A 358 10.87 8.43 45.78
N ARG A 359 9.96 9.38 45.56
CA ARG A 359 10.25 10.81 45.73
C ARG A 359 10.37 11.17 47.21
N LEU A 360 9.46 10.68 48.06
CA LEU A 360 9.51 10.90 49.50
C LEU A 360 10.74 10.23 50.16
N GLU A 361 11.15 9.04 49.71
CA GLU A 361 12.38 8.37 50.18
C GLU A 361 13.64 9.21 49.93
N SER A 362 13.65 9.98 48.84
CA SER A 362 14.79 10.85 48.48
C SER A 362 14.86 12.12 49.33
N LEU A 363 13.82 12.40 50.13
CA LEU A 363 13.78 13.52 51.06
C LEU A 363 14.22 13.07 52.46
N GLY A 364 14.91 13.96 53.18
CA GLY A 364 15.36 13.76 54.56
C GLY A 364 14.24 13.89 55.60
N LEU A 365 13.09 13.27 55.36
CA LEU A 365 11.91 13.29 56.24
C LEU A 365 12.13 12.42 57.48
N SER A 366 11.53 12.80 58.62
CA SER A 366 11.54 11.98 59.83
C SER A 366 10.70 10.69 59.67
N GLU A 367 10.96 9.69 60.51
CA GLU A 367 10.25 8.41 60.44
C GLU A 367 8.75 8.55 60.73
N ALA A 368 8.39 9.40 61.69
CA ALA A 368 7.00 9.73 62.00
C ALA A 368 6.27 10.44 60.83
N GLU A 369 6.95 11.35 60.13
CA GLU A 369 6.38 11.99 58.93
C GLU A 369 6.19 10.97 57.80
N ARG A 370 7.14 10.06 57.59
CA ARG A 370 7.02 9.02 56.56
C ARG A 370 5.82 8.10 56.80
N GLU A 371 5.64 7.62 58.03
CA GLU A 371 4.47 6.80 58.39
C GLU A 371 3.16 7.56 58.17
N SER A 372 3.12 8.86 58.47
CA SER A 372 1.91 9.67 58.27
C SER A 372 1.55 9.88 56.79
N LEU A 373 2.54 9.94 55.90
CA LEU A 373 2.35 10.23 54.47
C LEU A 373 2.21 8.97 53.60
N GLU A 374 2.65 7.81 54.09
CA GLU A 374 2.59 6.53 53.37
C GLU A 374 1.20 6.23 52.77
N PRO A 375 0.07 6.43 53.49
CA PRO A 375 -1.27 6.12 52.95
C PRO A 375 -1.68 6.99 51.76
N ALA A 376 -1.04 8.16 51.60
CA ALA A 376 -1.27 9.11 50.51
C ALA A 376 -0.17 9.04 49.42
N ALA A 377 0.85 8.20 49.57
CA ALA A 377 1.95 8.08 48.61
C ALA A 377 1.55 7.27 47.36
N ASP A 378 0.47 7.67 46.69
CA ASP A 378 -0.14 6.98 45.57
C ASP A 378 -0.39 7.89 44.36
N LEU A 379 -1.25 7.45 43.45
CA LEU A 379 -1.56 8.16 42.20
C LEU A 379 -2.20 9.54 42.43
N ARG A 380 -2.92 9.75 43.53
CA ARG A 380 -3.57 11.03 43.85
C ARG A 380 -2.50 12.11 44.08
N SER A 381 -1.47 11.77 44.85
CA SER A 381 -0.32 12.65 45.09
C SER A 381 0.52 12.88 43.84
N ASP A 382 0.75 11.83 43.03
CA ASP A 382 1.44 11.98 41.74
C ASP A 382 0.73 13.01 40.84
N ARG A 383 -0.61 12.92 40.74
CA ARG A 383 -1.41 13.78 39.86
C ARG A 383 -1.38 15.23 40.29
N LEU A 384 -1.63 15.49 41.58
CA LEU A 384 -1.61 16.86 42.10
C LEU A 384 -0.22 17.48 42.01
N ALA A 385 0.83 16.74 42.38
CA ALA A 385 2.20 17.21 42.32
C ALA A 385 2.66 17.53 40.88
N GLU A 386 2.39 16.63 39.92
CA GLU A 386 2.78 16.86 38.53
C GLU A 386 1.96 17.98 37.86
N LEU A 387 0.70 18.19 38.26
CA LEU A 387 -0.10 19.32 37.78
C LEU A 387 0.49 20.64 38.27
N ILE A 388 0.72 20.78 39.58
CA ILE A 388 1.29 21.99 40.19
C ILE A 388 2.66 22.28 39.58
N PHE A 389 3.52 21.26 39.49
CA PHE A 389 4.87 21.45 38.95
C PHE A 389 4.86 21.84 37.47
N LEU A 390 3.99 21.25 36.66
CA LEU A 390 3.85 21.63 35.25
C LEU A 390 3.37 23.08 35.13
N ALA A 391 2.35 23.47 35.90
CA ALA A 391 1.85 24.84 35.89
C ALA A 391 2.94 25.85 36.33
N GLN A 392 3.65 25.54 37.42
CA GLN A 392 4.78 26.37 37.87
C GLN A 392 5.82 26.53 36.77
N LYS A 393 6.23 25.42 36.15
CA LYS A 393 7.33 25.41 35.18
C LYS A 393 7.00 26.16 33.89
N GLU A 394 5.78 26.05 33.40
CA GLU A 394 5.40 26.59 32.08
C GLU A 394 4.76 27.98 32.14
N PHE A 395 4.11 28.35 33.26
CA PHE A 395 3.35 29.60 33.35
C PHE A 395 3.77 30.53 34.50
N PHE A 396 4.33 30.00 35.59
CA PHE A 396 4.56 30.77 36.82
C PHE A 396 6.01 30.73 37.32
N GLY A 397 6.97 30.41 36.44
CA GLY A 397 8.38 30.21 36.83
C GLY A 397 9.03 31.47 37.42
N ASP A 398 8.60 32.64 36.96
CA ASP A 398 9.09 33.96 37.38
C ASP A 398 8.17 34.66 38.39
N ILE A 399 7.11 33.99 38.88
CA ILE A 399 6.10 34.56 39.79
C ILE A 399 6.37 34.06 41.22
N PRO A 400 7.02 34.86 42.10
CA PRO A 400 7.36 34.42 43.45
C PRO A 400 6.14 34.13 44.34
N GLU A 401 4.99 34.73 44.03
CA GLU A 401 3.72 34.56 44.75
C GLU A 401 3.07 33.19 44.49
N PHE A 402 3.47 32.46 43.45
CA PHE A 402 2.86 31.20 43.07
C PHE A 402 2.95 30.14 44.18
N ALA A 403 4.14 29.88 44.71
CA ALA A 403 4.32 28.83 45.72
C ALA A 403 3.58 29.14 47.03
N PRO A 404 3.65 30.37 47.59
CA PRO A 404 2.79 30.79 48.71
C PRO A 404 1.29 30.60 48.43
N TRP A 405 0.81 31.04 47.25
CA TRP A 405 -0.61 30.94 46.89
C TRP A 405 -1.10 29.49 46.84
N VAL A 406 -0.32 28.58 46.24
CA VAL A 406 -0.66 27.15 46.17
C VAL A 406 -0.76 26.54 47.58
N LEU A 407 0.19 26.88 48.46
CA LEU A 407 0.21 26.37 49.84
C LEU A 407 -1.00 26.87 50.65
N GLU A 408 -1.36 28.15 50.48
CA GLU A 408 -2.54 28.76 51.09
C GLU A 408 -3.84 28.13 50.57
N TYR A 409 -3.97 27.98 49.24
CA TYR A 409 -5.15 27.35 48.62
C TYR A 409 -5.37 25.91 49.11
N LEU A 410 -4.28 25.14 49.26
CA LEU A 410 -4.33 23.78 49.77
C LEU A 410 -4.44 23.71 51.30
N GLY A 411 -4.32 24.84 52.02
CA GLY A 411 -4.41 24.91 53.49
C GLY A 411 -3.22 24.25 54.21
N ILE A 412 -2.03 24.31 53.63
CA ILE A 412 -0.79 23.67 54.14
C ILE A 412 0.36 24.67 54.38
N ASP A 413 0.10 25.96 54.28
CA ASP A 413 1.04 27.07 54.45
C ASP A 413 1.67 27.14 55.86
N GLN A 414 1.00 26.62 56.89
CA GLN A 414 1.53 26.54 58.25
C GLN A 414 2.48 25.35 58.47
N SER A 415 2.41 24.33 57.61
CA SER A 415 3.17 23.08 57.75
C SER A 415 4.33 22.96 56.77
N ILE A 416 4.20 23.54 55.58
CA ILE A 416 5.18 23.44 54.49
C ILE A 416 5.56 24.85 54.04
N THR A 417 6.86 25.15 54.02
CA THR A 417 7.35 26.45 53.55
C THR A 417 7.55 26.48 52.04
N PRO A 418 7.50 27.65 51.39
CA PRO A 418 7.80 27.78 49.96
C PRO A 418 9.18 27.21 49.57
N GLU A 419 10.20 27.32 50.43
CA GLU A 419 11.53 26.77 50.16
C GLU A 419 11.53 25.23 50.06
N GLN A 420 10.67 24.56 50.83
CA GLN A 420 10.53 23.10 50.79
C GLN A 420 9.88 22.63 49.47
N THR A 421 9.03 23.44 48.84
CA THR A 421 8.44 23.11 47.53
C THR A 421 9.43 23.24 46.37
N GLN A 422 10.55 23.95 46.57
CA GLN A 422 11.59 24.15 45.56
C GLN A 422 12.72 23.10 45.59
N VAL A 423 12.61 22.03 46.38
CA VAL A 423 13.63 20.97 46.41
C VAL A 423 13.61 20.19 45.09
N GLN A 424 14.65 20.36 44.27
CA GLN A 424 14.79 19.69 42.98
C GLN A 424 16.15 18.99 42.82
N ALA A 425 16.16 17.78 42.25
CA ALA A 425 17.40 17.10 41.87
C ALA A 425 17.22 16.33 40.56
N GLY A 426 18.21 16.41 39.66
CA GLY A 426 18.17 15.72 38.36
C GLY A 426 17.04 16.19 37.43
N GLY A 427 16.41 17.34 37.70
CA GLY A 427 15.24 17.87 36.97
C GLY A 427 13.88 17.31 37.44
N VAL A 428 13.86 16.59 38.58
CA VAL A 428 12.63 16.20 39.29
C VAL A 428 12.40 17.21 40.40
N ASN A 429 11.18 17.72 40.54
CA ASN A 429 10.77 18.46 41.73
C ASN A 429 10.25 17.46 42.78
N TYR A 430 10.89 17.40 43.95
CA TYR A 430 10.51 16.54 45.06
C TYR A 430 9.57 17.25 46.04
N GLY A 431 9.70 18.57 46.15
CA GLY A 431 8.92 19.41 47.07
C GLY A 431 7.41 19.36 46.82
N TRP A 432 6.97 19.40 45.57
CA TRP A 432 5.54 19.30 45.25
C TRP A 432 4.94 17.92 45.51
N TYR A 433 5.73 16.84 45.41
CA TYR A 433 5.26 15.50 45.82
C TYR A 433 5.08 15.42 47.34
N TYR A 434 5.95 16.07 48.11
CA TYR A 434 5.79 16.19 49.57
C TYR A 434 4.53 17.00 49.93
N ALA A 435 4.35 18.16 49.29
CA ALA A 435 3.16 19.00 49.51
C ALA A 435 1.85 18.29 49.15
N ALA A 436 1.81 17.60 48.01
CA ALA A 436 0.63 16.84 47.58
C ALA A 436 0.31 15.68 48.54
N ALA A 437 1.32 14.91 48.94
CA ALA A 437 1.15 13.82 49.91
C ALA A 437 0.65 14.33 51.26
N HIS A 438 1.18 15.45 51.74
CA HIS A 438 0.76 16.06 53.00
C HIS A 438 -0.69 16.56 52.93
N TYR A 439 -1.07 17.24 51.84
CA TYR A 439 -2.46 17.67 51.64
C TYR A 439 -3.42 16.47 51.69
N ILE A 440 -3.12 15.38 50.99
CA ILE A 440 -4.01 14.22 50.92
C ILE A 440 -4.04 13.47 52.26
N ALA A 441 -2.89 13.23 52.89
CA ALA A 441 -2.80 12.49 54.14
C ALA A 441 -3.37 13.26 55.34
N VAL A 442 -3.01 14.54 55.48
CA VAL A 442 -3.25 15.31 56.70
C VAL A 442 -4.49 16.20 56.58
N VAL A 443 -4.63 16.95 55.48
CA VAL A 443 -5.75 17.89 55.31
C VAL A 443 -7.04 17.17 54.90
N ARG A 444 -6.91 16.12 54.08
CA ARG A 444 -8.06 15.34 53.58
C ARG A 444 -8.24 14.00 54.30
N ASP A 445 -7.45 13.72 55.33
CA ASP A 445 -7.49 12.48 56.13
C ASP A 445 -7.47 11.20 55.27
N ASN A 446 -6.74 11.27 54.15
CA ASN A 446 -6.63 10.21 53.14
C ASN A 446 -7.97 9.72 52.51
N THR A 447 -9.06 10.47 52.66
CA THR A 447 -10.42 10.03 52.29
C THR A 447 -10.78 10.18 50.81
N LEU A 448 -9.98 10.91 50.04
CA LEU A 448 -10.28 11.21 48.64
C LEU A 448 -10.35 9.93 47.78
N ASP A 449 -11.52 9.65 47.23
CA ASP A 449 -11.66 8.66 46.16
C ASP A 449 -11.18 9.20 44.80
N LYS A 450 -11.36 8.41 43.73
CA LYS A 450 -10.89 8.78 42.39
C LYS A 450 -11.64 9.98 41.80
N ASP A 451 -12.95 10.05 42.00
CA ASP A 451 -13.80 11.08 41.41
C ASP A 451 -13.61 12.38 42.18
N GLN A 452 -13.58 12.31 43.51
CA GLN A 452 -13.25 13.43 44.39
C GLN A 452 -11.82 13.96 44.13
N SER A 453 -10.86 13.07 43.86
CA SER A 453 -9.51 13.49 43.48
C SER A 453 -9.51 14.25 42.14
N GLN A 454 -10.35 13.88 41.18
CA GLN A 454 -10.46 14.61 39.91
C GLN A 454 -11.13 15.98 40.13
N GLU A 455 -12.19 16.04 40.95
CA GLU A 455 -12.86 17.29 41.31
C GLU A 455 -11.89 18.29 41.95
N VAL A 456 -11.00 17.80 42.83
CA VAL A 456 -9.94 18.64 43.43
C VAL A 456 -9.01 19.22 42.36
N LEU A 457 -8.55 18.42 41.39
CA LEU A 457 -7.67 18.90 40.31
C LEU A 457 -8.37 19.97 39.45
N VAL A 458 -9.65 19.75 39.12
CA VAL A 458 -10.47 20.70 38.35
C VAL A 458 -10.69 22.00 39.12
N ALA A 459 -11.09 21.91 40.39
CA ALA A 459 -11.29 23.06 41.25
C ALA A 459 -9.99 23.87 41.43
N PHE A 460 -8.86 23.18 41.67
CA PHE A 460 -7.55 23.80 41.77
C PHE A 460 -7.16 24.53 40.48
N SER A 461 -7.32 23.87 39.32
CA SER A 461 -6.91 24.45 38.03
C SER A 461 -7.78 25.65 37.63
N ASN A 462 -9.09 25.61 37.92
CA ASN A 462 -9.97 26.75 37.72
C ASN A 462 -9.57 27.92 38.62
N ALA A 463 -9.38 27.68 39.93
CA ALA A 463 -8.97 28.72 40.86
C ALA A 463 -7.60 29.32 40.50
N LEU A 464 -6.66 28.49 40.04
CA LEU A 464 -5.34 28.94 39.59
C LEU A 464 -5.44 29.82 38.34
N ALA A 465 -6.29 29.42 37.38
CA ALA A 465 -6.53 30.20 36.18
C ALA A 465 -7.19 31.56 36.51
N ASP A 466 -8.22 31.55 37.36
CA ASP A 466 -8.93 32.77 37.79
C ASP A 466 -7.98 33.73 38.51
N TRP A 467 -7.20 33.21 39.48
CA TRP A 467 -6.18 33.99 40.19
C TRP A 467 -5.16 34.63 39.24
N ALA A 468 -4.70 33.88 38.24
CA ALA A 468 -3.73 34.35 37.27
C ALA A 468 -4.29 35.40 36.31
N GLU A 469 -5.57 35.28 35.91
CA GLU A 469 -6.29 36.29 35.12
C GLU A 469 -6.49 37.58 35.93
N GLU A 470 -6.93 37.49 37.18
CA GLU A 470 -7.18 38.64 38.06
C GLU A 470 -5.93 39.50 38.29
N HIS A 471 -4.77 38.86 38.38
CA HIS A 471 -3.49 39.53 38.62
C HIS A 471 -2.69 39.81 37.33
N ASN A 472 -3.23 39.43 36.17
CA ASN A 472 -2.60 39.60 34.85
C ASN A 472 -1.17 39.01 34.80
N PHE A 473 -0.98 37.81 35.38
CA PHE A 473 0.32 37.11 35.40
C PHE A 473 0.63 36.33 34.13
N LEU A 474 -0.37 36.15 33.24
CA LEU A 474 -0.24 35.34 32.04
C LEU A 474 0.03 36.23 30.82
N ASP A 475 0.98 35.80 29.98
CA ASP A 475 1.30 36.50 28.74
C ASP A 475 0.15 36.51 27.74
N SER A 476 0.10 37.55 26.89
CA SER A 476 -0.80 37.59 25.74
C SER A 476 -0.52 36.39 24.83
N HIS A 477 -1.56 35.62 24.49
CA HIS A 477 -1.42 34.47 23.61
C HIS A 477 -0.90 34.90 22.23
N LYS A 478 0.20 34.27 21.81
CA LYS A 478 0.78 34.40 20.47
C LYS A 478 1.05 33.01 19.94
N SER A 479 0.72 32.77 18.67
CA SER A 479 0.92 31.48 18.03
C SER A 479 1.85 31.59 16.83
N PRO A 480 3.18 31.49 17.03
CA PRO A 480 4.14 31.40 15.93
C PRO A 480 3.81 30.24 14.96
N THR A 481 3.24 29.14 15.47
CA THR A 481 2.75 28.04 14.63
C THR A 481 1.62 28.49 13.69
N GLN A 482 0.66 29.29 14.17
CA GLN A 482 -0.39 29.86 13.33
C GLN A 482 0.20 30.76 12.25
N ASP A 483 1.05 31.71 12.64
CA ASP A 483 1.68 32.66 11.69
C ASP A 483 2.42 31.92 10.56
N ILE A 484 3.26 30.93 10.92
CA ILE A 484 4.01 30.12 9.97
C ILE A 484 3.09 29.25 9.10
N PHE A 485 1.98 28.77 9.65
CA PHE A 485 0.98 28.01 8.89
C PHE A 485 0.28 28.88 7.84
N LEU A 486 -0.11 30.11 8.19
CA LEU A 486 -0.69 31.08 7.27
C LEU A 486 0.31 31.49 6.17
N ASP A 487 1.58 31.67 6.51
CA ASP A 487 2.66 31.89 5.55
C ASP A 487 2.85 30.69 4.61
N TYR A 488 2.79 29.47 5.15
CA TYR A 488 2.86 28.23 4.37
C TYR A 488 1.71 28.13 3.36
N LEU A 489 0.46 28.39 3.79
CA LEU A 489 -0.69 28.45 2.89
C LEU A 489 -0.51 29.55 1.84
N SER A 490 0.07 30.68 2.23
CA SER A 490 0.30 31.78 1.29
C SER A 490 1.31 31.43 0.19
N GLN A 491 2.24 30.53 0.46
CA GLN A 491 3.26 30.11 -0.50
C GLN A 491 2.83 28.90 -1.34
N ASN A 492 2.04 27.98 -0.76
CA ASN A 492 1.79 26.66 -1.34
C ASN A 492 0.35 26.42 -1.79
N LEU A 493 -0.65 27.07 -1.18
CA LEU A 493 -2.05 26.91 -1.56
C LEU A 493 -2.42 27.87 -2.69
N GLU A 494 -2.88 27.29 -3.79
CA GLU A 494 -3.44 27.99 -4.94
C GLU A 494 -4.95 27.75 -5.02
N ILE A 495 -5.70 28.81 -5.28
CA ILE A 495 -7.11 28.76 -5.66
C ILE A 495 -7.27 29.62 -6.91
N THR A 496 -8.14 29.20 -7.83
CA THR A 496 -8.43 29.97 -9.05
C THR A 496 -8.78 31.42 -8.73
N GLY A 497 -8.05 32.36 -9.33
CA GLY A 497 -8.20 33.79 -9.11
C GLY A 497 -7.21 34.40 -8.10
N TRP A 498 -6.51 33.59 -7.29
CA TRP A 498 -5.50 34.10 -6.37
C TRP A 498 -4.20 34.46 -7.09
N HIS A 499 -3.57 35.56 -6.65
CA HIS A 499 -2.20 35.89 -7.07
C HIS A 499 -1.18 35.02 -6.32
N GLN A 500 -0.19 34.52 -7.05
CA GLN A 500 0.87 33.71 -6.46
C GLN A 500 1.86 34.57 -5.68
N THR A 501 2.12 34.17 -4.44
CA THR A 501 3.22 34.68 -3.63
C THR A 501 4.30 33.61 -3.59
N LEU A 502 5.34 33.74 -4.41
CA LEU A 502 6.46 32.80 -4.42
C LEU A 502 7.60 33.31 -3.54
N THR A 503 8.08 32.46 -2.63
CA THR A 503 9.34 32.72 -1.93
C THR A 503 10.51 32.46 -2.88
N PRO A 504 11.42 33.43 -3.09
CA PRO A 504 12.61 33.21 -3.90
C PRO A 504 13.49 32.11 -3.29
N PHE A 505 13.92 31.13 -4.10
CA PHE A 505 14.88 30.10 -3.67
C PHE A 505 16.15 30.67 -3.02
N GLY A 506 16.56 31.88 -3.42
CA GLY A 506 17.69 32.58 -2.82
C GLY A 506 17.51 32.85 -1.32
N ASP A 507 16.30 33.19 -0.89
CA ASP A 507 15.99 33.47 0.52
C ASP A 507 15.98 32.17 1.34
N GLU A 508 15.42 31.09 0.78
CA GLU A 508 15.49 29.75 1.38
C GLU A 508 16.94 29.28 1.57
N LEU A 509 17.76 29.39 0.50
CA LEU A 509 19.18 29.01 0.55
C LEU A 509 19.96 29.89 1.54
N ALA A 510 19.70 31.20 1.57
CA ALA A 510 20.33 32.11 2.52
C ALA A 510 19.98 31.74 3.96
N GLY A 511 18.71 31.42 4.24
CA GLY A 511 18.25 30.92 5.54
C GLY A 511 18.95 29.62 5.95
N TYR A 512 19.05 28.65 5.04
CA TYR A 512 19.75 27.40 5.28
C TYR A 512 21.24 27.60 5.60
N VAL A 513 21.93 28.44 4.81
CA VAL A 513 23.36 28.75 5.02
C VAL A 513 23.56 29.46 6.36
N ALA A 514 22.71 30.44 6.68
CA ALA A 514 22.76 31.18 7.93
C ALA A 514 22.59 30.25 9.15
N ALA A 515 21.64 29.32 9.09
CA ALA A 515 21.39 28.33 10.16
C ALA A 515 22.60 27.42 10.43
N LYS A 516 23.44 27.15 9.42
CA LYS A 516 24.67 26.35 9.56
C LYS A 516 25.86 27.09 10.17
N THR A 517 25.77 28.41 10.36
CA THR A 517 26.87 29.18 10.96
C THR A 517 26.97 28.96 12.47
N LYS A 518 28.20 29.04 13.02
CA LYS A 518 28.44 28.91 14.47
C LYS A 518 27.78 30.00 15.31
N ALA A 519 27.49 31.16 14.70
CA ALA A 519 26.91 32.32 15.37
C ALA A 519 25.39 32.18 15.56
N ALA A 520 24.66 31.70 14.54
CA ALA A 520 23.20 31.62 14.59
C ALA A 520 22.68 30.44 15.43
N ARG A 521 23.35 29.27 15.37
CA ARG A 521 22.96 28.03 16.09
C ARG A 521 21.48 27.66 15.93
N GLN A 522 20.87 27.97 14.80
CA GLN A 522 19.46 27.64 14.60
C GLN A 522 19.30 26.16 14.20
N PRO A 523 18.34 25.44 14.80
CA PRO A 523 18.06 24.08 14.42
C PRO A 523 17.48 24.06 13.00
N ILE A 524 17.82 23.02 12.22
CA ILE A 524 17.28 22.79 10.88
C ILE A 524 16.37 21.56 10.94
N CYS A 525 15.19 21.64 10.35
CA CYS A 525 14.26 20.52 10.31
C CYS A 525 14.91 19.25 9.76
N SER A 526 14.64 18.10 10.39
CA SER A 526 15.12 16.81 9.87
C SER A 526 14.41 16.38 8.59
N LEU A 527 13.15 16.78 8.41
CA LEU A 527 12.29 16.35 7.30
C LEU A 527 12.27 17.37 6.15
N SER A 528 12.32 18.67 6.44
CA SER A 528 12.52 19.73 5.42
C SER A 528 13.94 20.29 5.44
N SER A 529 14.35 20.98 4.38
CA SER A 529 15.70 21.55 4.24
C SER A 529 15.82 22.99 4.76
N GLY A 530 14.98 23.40 5.71
CA GLY A 530 15.11 24.69 6.40
C GLY A 530 14.20 25.82 5.91
N GLN A 531 13.20 25.52 5.08
CA GLN A 531 12.23 26.51 4.56
C GLN A 531 11.47 27.27 5.65
N PHE A 532 11.18 26.63 6.78
CA PHE A 532 10.42 27.21 7.88
C PHE A 532 11.20 27.19 9.19
N ALA A 533 10.88 28.15 10.07
CA ALA A 533 11.46 28.21 11.41
C ALA A 533 11.31 26.87 12.12
N SER A 534 12.42 26.44 12.72
CA SER A 534 12.55 25.12 13.33
C SER A 534 12.98 25.27 14.78
N GLU A 535 12.68 24.23 15.56
CA GLU A 535 13.02 24.11 16.98
C GLU A 535 13.59 22.71 17.26
N ASP A 536 14.15 22.50 18.45
CA ASP A 536 14.69 21.19 18.83
C ASP A 536 13.60 20.12 18.86
N GLN A 537 13.91 18.93 18.32
CA GLN A 537 13.01 17.79 18.39
C GLN A 537 12.70 17.38 19.84
N MET A 538 11.40 17.26 20.12
CA MET A 538 10.86 16.72 21.37
C MET A 538 10.09 15.43 21.10
N ASP A 539 10.30 14.42 21.94
CA ASP A 539 9.60 13.13 21.83
C ASP A 539 8.07 13.26 21.90
N SER A 540 7.54 14.34 22.49
CA SER A 540 6.09 14.62 22.54
C SER A 540 5.51 15.05 21.18
N VAL A 541 6.37 15.43 20.24
CA VAL A 541 5.99 15.97 18.92
C VAL A 541 6.25 14.97 17.81
N VAL A 542 7.41 14.30 17.80
CA VAL A 542 7.82 13.40 16.71
C VAL A 542 7.36 11.95 16.91
N LEU A 543 7.18 11.21 15.81
CA LEU A 543 6.84 9.78 15.83
C LEU A 543 8.04 8.88 16.17
N PHE A 544 9.26 9.36 15.92
CA PHE A 544 10.53 8.67 16.10
C PHE A 544 11.31 9.25 17.29
N LYS A 545 12.35 8.55 17.76
CA LYS A 545 13.22 9.09 18.82
C LYS A 545 13.95 10.32 18.28
N PRO A 546 14.07 11.43 19.03
CA PRO A 546 14.83 12.58 18.57
C PRO A 546 16.23 12.18 18.15
N GLN A 547 16.52 12.46 16.89
CA GLN A 547 17.73 11.95 16.26
C GLN A 547 18.93 12.79 16.71
N GLN A 548 20.05 12.11 16.92
CA GLN A 548 21.33 12.72 17.31
C GLN A 548 22.33 12.58 16.17
N TYR A 549 23.28 13.53 16.07
CA TYR A 549 24.38 13.55 15.10
C TYR A 549 23.92 13.54 13.62
N SER A 550 23.91 14.71 12.99
CA SER A 550 23.44 14.91 11.61
C SER A 550 24.29 15.92 10.86
N ASN A 551 24.36 15.76 9.54
CA ASN A 551 24.86 16.79 8.60
C ASN A 551 23.97 18.06 8.55
N LYS A 552 22.78 18.02 9.18
CA LYS A 552 21.89 19.16 9.41
C LYS A 552 22.24 19.96 10.68
N ASN A 553 23.11 19.45 11.55
CA ASN A 553 23.58 20.21 12.71
C ASN A 553 24.75 21.12 12.32
N SER A 554 24.97 22.18 13.09
CA SER A 554 26.11 23.09 12.89
C SER A 554 27.45 22.38 13.13
N LEU A 555 28.45 22.68 12.29
CA LEU A 555 29.79 22.09 12.40
C LEU A 555 30.51 22.59 13.67
N GLY A 556 30.86 21.66 14.56
CA GLY A 556 31.55 21.96 15.82
C GLY A 556 30.68 22.60 16.91
N GLY A 557 29.35 22.50 16.79
CA GLY A 557 28.40 22.95 17.81
C GLY A 557 28.20 21.94 18.95
N ARG A 558 27.80 22.42 20.14
CA ARG A 558 27.38 21.58 21.29
C ARG A 558 25.95 21.03 21.15
N GLN A 559 25.19 21.47 20.14
CA GLN A 559 23.80 21.06 19.94
C GLN A 559 23.75 19.73 19.18
N ILE A 560 23.25 18.71 19.86
CA ILE A 560 23.30 17.32 19.38
C ILE A 560 21.97 16.92 18.71
N LYS A 561 20.85 17.52 19.14
CA LYS A 561 19.51 17.20 18.64
C LYS A 561 19.26 17.86 17.28
N ARG A 562 18.58 17.14 16.38
CA ARG A 562 18.05 17.69 15.13
C ARG A 562 16.87 18.64 15.40
N GLY A 563 16.60 19.51 14.43
CA GLY A 563 15.43 20.37 14.45
C GLY A 563 14.17 19.72 13.87
N ILE A 564 13.03 20.34 14.12
CA ILE A 564 11.76 20.11 13.41
C ILE A 564 11.11 21.47 13.14
N SER A 565 10.63 21.69 11.91
CA SER A 565 9.92 22.92 11.55
C SER A 565 8.49 22.88 12.07
N LYS A 566 7.87 24.03 12.31
CA LYS A 566 6.47 24.11 12.77
C LYS A 566 5.48 23.34 11.87
N ILE A 567 5.64 23.40 10.54
CA ILE A 567 4.80 22.64 9.58
C ILE A 567 4.92 21.13 9.79
N TRP A 568 6.15 20.60 9.83
CA TRP A 568 6.38 19.18 10.13
C TRP A 568 5.98 18.79 11.56
N SER A 569 6.05 19.68 12.54
CA SER A 569 5.52 19.42 13.89
C SER A 569 4.01 19.22 13.86
N LEU A 570 3.27 20.07 13.13
CA LEU A 570 1.83 19.91 12.91
C LEU A 570 1.53 18.57 12.24
N GLU A 571 2.25 18.23 11.16
CA GLU A 571 2.08 16.95 10.47
C GLU A 571 2.31 15.74 11.39
N MET A 572 3.36 15.77 12.23
CA MET A 572 3.61 14.69 13.18
C MET A 572 2.53 14.61 14.27
N LEU A 573 2.01 15.72 14.76
CA LEU A 573 0.93 15.76 15.75
C LEU A 573 -0.39 15.26 15.16
N ILE A 574 -0.71 15.63 13.92
CA ILE A 574 -1.88 15.12 13.18
C ILE A 574 -1.77 13.60 13.02
N ARG A 575 -0.58 13.08 12.68
CA ARG A 575 -0.35 11.62 12.62
C ARG A 575 -0.51 10.94 13.97
N GLN A 576 0.03 11.52 15.05
CA GLN A 576 -0.20 10.98 16.40
C GLN A 576 -1.69 10.92 16.73
N ALA A 577 -2.45 11.97 16.41
CA ALA A 577 -3.89 12.05 16.64
C ALA A 577 -4.67 11.02 15.79
N MET A 578 -4.40 10.97 14.49
CA MET A 578 -5.19 10.18 13.54
C MET A 578 -4.86 8.70 13.52
N TRP A 579 -3.66 8.34 13.96
CA TRP A 579 -3.19 6.96 14.00
C TRP A 579 -3.09 6.40 15.42
N ALA A 580 -3.39 7.21 16.44
CA ALA A 580 -3.08 6.90 17.84
C ALA A 580 -1.62 6.44 18.02
N ALA A 581 -0.70 7.00 17.23
CA ALA A 581 0.69 6.58 17.18
C ALA A 581 1.44 7.06 18.44
N PRO A 582 2.24 6.20 19.11
CA PRO A 582 2.91 6.58 20.33
C PRO A 582 4.05 7.58 20.08
N ALA A 583 4.01 8.69 20.79
CA ALA A 583 5.00 9.76 20.74
C ALA A 583 6.43 9.23 20.97
N GLY A 584 7.31 9.47 20.00
CA GLY A 584 8.73 9.11 19.99
C GLY A 584 9.05 7.61 19.99
N LYS A 585 8.07 6.74 19.74
CA LYS A 585 8.23 5.26 19.83
C LYS A 585 7.68 4.50 18.64
N LEU A 586 7.17 5.16 17.61
CA LEU A 586 6.62 4.47 16.44
C LEU A 586 7.71 3.71 15.69
N GLU A 587 8.90 4.30 15.54
CA GLU A 587 10.05 3.68 14.87
C GLU A 587 10.47 2.33 15.49
N ASP A 588 10.31 2.16 16.81
CA ASP A 588 10.58 0.90 17.52
C ASP A 588 9.65 -0.25 17.03
N GLN A 589 8.54 0.09 16.36
CA GLN A 589 7.61 -0.86 15.76
C GLN A 589 7.92 -1.18 14.28
N ARG A 590 9.01 -0.63 13.74
CA ARG A 590 9.46 -0.76 12.34
C ARG A 590 8.33 -0.48 11.34
N PRO A 591 7.75 0.73 11.35
CA PRO A 591 6.64 1.04 10.46
C PRO A 591 7.12 1.05 9.01
N VAL A 592 6.31 0.51 8.11
CA VAL A 592 6.44 0.74 6.67
C VAL A 592 5.16 1.41 6.20
N PHE A 593 5.30 2.63 5.70
CA PHE A 593 4.21 3.46 5.21
C PHE A 593 3.90 3.07 3.76
N ILE A 594 2.61 3.00 3.45
CA ILE A 594 2.07 2.75 2.12
C ILE A 594 1.28 3.99 1.72
N TYR A 595 1.74 4.68 0.68
CA TYR A 595 1.10 5.84 0.08
C TYR A 595 0.44 5.39 -1.22
N VAL A 596 -0.87 5.60 -1.32
CA VAL A 596 -1.68 5.28 -2.50
C VAL A 596 -2.08 6.59 -3.17
N LEU A 597 -1.67 6.74 -4.42
CA LEU A 597 -1.89 7.94 -5.24
C LEU A 597 -2.77 7.60 -6.44
N PRO A 598 -3.55 8.57 -6.96
CA PRO A 598 -4.15 8.42 -8.27
C PRO A 598 -3.09 8.15 -9.34
N ALA A 599 -3.44 7.39 -10.38
CA ALA A 599 -2.58 7.26 -11.55
C ALA A 599 -2.34 8.63 -12.20
N TYR A 600 -3.43 9.40 -12.36
CA TYR A 600 -3.45 10.79 -12.78
C TYR A 600 -4.55 11.55 -12.05
N VAL A 601 -5.76 10.97 -12.06
CA VAL A 601 -6.94 11.58 -11.47
C VAL A 601 -7.92 10.51 -11.00
N TYR A 602 -8.69 10.82 -9.96
CA TYR A 602 -9.88 10.07 -9.57
C TYR A 602 -11.14 10.85 -9.94
N SER A 603 -12.15 10.12 -10.40
CA SER A 603 -13.53 10.58 -10.35
C SER A 603 -13.99 10.69 -8.87
N PRO A 604 -15.04 11.47 -8.56
CA PRO A 604 -15.60 11.55 -7.21
C PRO A 604 -15.93 10.19 -6.60
N GLN A 605 -16.50 9.28 -7.39
CA GLN A 605 -16.84 7.93 -6.99
C GLN A 605 -15.58 7.11 -6.65
N THR A 606 -14.55 7.18 -7.50
CA THR A 606 -13.29 6.47 -7.26
C THR A 606 -12.56 7.01 -6.02
N ALA A 607 -12.52 8.33 -5.81
CA ALA A 607 -11.90 8.92 -4.62
C ALA A 607 -12.59 8.42 -3.33
N LYS A 608 -13.92 8.30 -3.36
CA LYS A 608 -14.72 7.76 -2.27
C LYS A 608 -14.50 6.26 -2.06
N ALA A 609 -14.37 5.48 -3.13
CA ALA A 609 -14.02 4.06 -3.11
C ALA A 609 -12.66 3.83 -2.42
N ILE A 610 -11.63 4.61 -2.77
CA ILE A 610 -10.32 4.52 -2.13
C ILE A 610 -10.40 4.89 -0.65
N ARG A 611 -11.26 5.83 -0.25
CA ARG A 611 -11.49 6.16 1.17
C ARG A 611 -12.00 4.96 1.94
N VAL A 612 -13.11 4.39 1.46
CA VAL A 612 -13.75 3.24 2.13
C VAL A 612 -12.78 2.07 2.21
N LEU A 613 -12.00 1.82 1.15
CA LEU A 613 -10.93 0.84 1.21
C LEU A 613 -9.95 1.13 2.35
N MET A 614 -9.46 2.35 2.52
CA MET A 614 -8.49 2.65 3.60
C MET A 614 -9.06 2.48 5.01
N ASP A 615 -10.38 2.61 5.18
CA ASP A 615 -11.06 2.40 6.46
C ASP A 615 -11.38 0.91 6.72
N GLU A 616 -11.73 0.18 5.67
CA GLU A 616 -12.18 -1.22 5.71
C GLU A 616 -11.08 -2.24 5.44
N LEU A 617 -9.94 -1.83 4.87
CA LEU A 617 -8.80 -2.71 4.59
C LEU A 617 -8.41 -3.37 5.92
N LYS A 618 -8.75 -4.66 6.02
CA LYS A 618 -8.69 -5.49 7.22
C LYS A 618 -7.49 -5.14 8.10
N ASP A 619 -7.68 -5.09 9.43
CA ASP A 619 -6.64 -4.73 10.43
C ASP A 619 -5.37 -5.63 10.44
N ARG A 620 -5.22 -6.55 9.46
CA ARG A 620 -4.00 -7.00 8.75
C ARG A 620 -4.36 -8.08 7.71
N ILE A 621 -3.55 -8.21 6.66
CA ILE A 621 -3.61 -9.34 5.72
C ILE A 621 -3.19 -10.63 6.43
N ASN A 622 -4.04 -11.66 6.34
CA ASN A 622 -3.66 -13.01 6.74
C ASN A 622 -3.15 -13.78 5.52
N PHE A 623 -1.83 -13.92 5.43
CA PHE A 623 -1.20 -14.65 4.32
C PHE A 623 -1.55 -16.13 4.26
N TRP A 624 -2.01 -16.75 5.35
CA TRP A 624 -2.55 -18.11 5.31
C TRP A 624 -3.86 -18.17 4.54
N ASP A 625 -4.74 -17.18 4.73
CA ASP A 625 -6.02 -17.08 4.03
C ASP A 625 -5.81 -16.73 2.56
N ILE A 626 -4.93 -15.76 2.26
CA ILE A 626 -4.56 -15.40 0.88
C ILE A 626 -3.97 -16.61 0.15
N ARG A 627 -3.01 -17.31 0.77
CA ARG A 627 -2.41 -18.53 0.24
C ARG A 627 -3.49 -19.58 -0.05
N LYS A 628 -4.38 -19.85 0.90
CA LYS A 628 -5.44 -20.85 0.75
C LYS A 628 -6.36 -20.49 -0.41
N PHE A 629 -6.86 -19.25 -0.45
CA PHE A 629 -7.76 -18.78 -1.49
C PHE A 629 -7.12 -18.86 -2.87
N TRP A 630 -5.87 -18.39 -3.02
CA TRP A 630 -5.13 -18.46 -4.27
C TRP A 630 -4.88 -19.91 -4.72
N GLN A 631 -4.60 -20.84 -3.80
CA GLN A 631 -4.46 -22.27 -4.11
C GLN A 631 -5.78 -22.92 -4.55
N GLU A 632 -6.90 -22.57 -3.92
CA GLU A 632 -8.24 -23.06 -4.29
C GLU A 632 -8.67 -22.61 -5.69
N HIS A 633 -8.10 -21.52 -6.19
CA HIS A 633 -8.32 -20.98 -7.54
C HIS A 633 -7.14 -21.26 -8.48
N GLU A 634 -6.54 -22.46 -8.36
CA GLU A 634 -5.50 -22.97 -9.26
C GLU A 634 -4.27 -22.05 -9.41
N MET A 635 -3.95 -21.27 -8.39
CA MET A 635 -2.85 -20.31 -8.39
C MET A 635 -3.01 -19.17 -9.41
N ASP A 636 -4.25 -18.85 -9.81
CA ASP A 636 -4.54 -17.68 -10.62
C ASP A 636 -4.54 -16.40 -9.77
N ILE A 637 -3.66 -15.46 -10.11
CA ILE A 637 -3.57 -14.14 -9.46
C ILE A 637 -4.83 -13.31 -9.72
N GLN A 638 -5.48 -13.49 -10.86
CA GLN A 638 -6.68 -12.73 -11.22
C GLN A 638 -7.84 -13.04 -10.27
N ALA A 639 -7.87 -14.24 -9.67
CA ALA A 639 -8.85 -14.62 -8.66
C ALA A 639 -8.80 -13.74 -7.41
N LEU A 640 -7.64 -13.13 -7.06
CA LEU A 640 -7.53 -12.26 -5.89
C LEU A 640 -8.46 -11.04 -5.95
N ARG A 641 -8.98 -10.69 -7.13
CA ARG A 641 -10.00 -9.66 -7.25
C ARG A 641 -11.26 -9.97 -6.48
N SER A 642 -11.66 -11.25 -6.39
CA SER A 642 -12.84 -11.68 -5.65
C SER A 642 -12.55 -12.13 -4.21
N TYR A 643 -11.31 -11.97 -3.74
CA TYR A 643 -10.99 -12.21 -2.34
C TYR A 643 -11.77 -11.22 -1.44
N PRO A 644 -12.29 -11.65 -0.28
CA PRO A 644 -13.02 -10.77 0.63
C PRO A 644 -12.08 -9.80 1.36
N TRP A 645 -11.74 -8.68 0.70
CA TRP A 645 -10.85 -7.66 1.24
C TRP A 645 -11.49 -6.77 2.33
N LEU A 646 -12.82 -6.61 2.29
CA LEU A 646 -13.59 -5.74 3.20
C LEU A 646 -14.14 -6.53 4.41
N LYS A 647 -14.37 -5.87 5.56
CA LYS A 647 -14.81 -6.54 6.81
C LYS A 647 -16.27 -6.97 6.77
N GLU A 648 -17.12 -6.14 6.17
CA GLU A 648 -18.56 -6.34 6.15
C GLU A 648 -19.06 -6.64 4.73
N LYS A 649 -20.24 -7.26 4.63
CA LYS A 649 -20.85 -7.55 3.33
C LYS A 649 -21.26 -6.25 2.63
N SER A 650 -21.11 -6.25 1.32
CA SER A 650 -21.50 -5.15 0.44
C SER A 650 -23.03 -4.93 0.52
N GLU A 651 -23.43 -3.74 0.95
CA GLU A 651 -24.81 -3.25 0.87
C GLU A 651 -24.79 -1.95 0.04
N GLU A 652 -25.69 -1.84 -0.93
CA GLU A 652 -25.77 -0.71 -1.86
C GLU A 652 -25.97 0.61 -1.12
N GLY A 653 -25.24 1.64 -1.53
CA GLY A 653 -25.38 2.97 -0.95
C GLY A 653 -25.06 3.05 0.55
N ARG A 654 -24.51 2.00 1.17
CA ARG A 654 -24.19 1.95 2.60
C ARG A 654 -23.34 3.14 3.05
N PHE A 655 -22.44 3.59 2.18
CA PHE A 655 -21.61 4.76 2.44
C PHE A 655 -21.96 5.94 1.52
N ALA A 656 -23.17 5.99 0.96
CA ALA A 656 -23.62 7.09 0.09
C ALA A 656 -23.56 8.46 0.80
N ASP A 657 -24.07 8.53 2.02
CA ASP A 657 -24.22 9.75 2.84
C ASP A 657 -23.03 10.08 3.75
N SER A 658 -21.89 9.42 3.50
CA SER A 658 -20.59 9.83 4.05
C SER A 658 -20.13 11.14 3.41
N ASN A 659 -20.92 12.19 3.67
CA ASN A 659 -20.74 13.56 3.25
C ASN A 659 -19.28 13.97 3.49
N TYR A 660 -18.73 14.81 2.60
CA TYR A 660 -17.41 15.43 2.76
C TYR A 660 -17.35 16.41 3.95
N GLY A 661 -17.98 16.11 5.07
CA GLY A 661 -18.21 16.99 6.21
C GLY A 661 -19.15 16.31 7.20
N ARG A 662 -18.65 16.09 8.42
CA ARG A 662 -19.29 15.47 9.60
C ARG A 662 -19.24 13.94 9.67
N GLY A 663 -18.05 13.40 9.91
CA GLY A 663 -17.88 12.08 10.52
C GLY A 663 -16.45 11.93 11.02
N GLU A 664 -16.27 11.60 12.30
CA GLU A 664 -14.98 11.58 13.03
C GLU A 664 -13.96 10.51 12.56
N LYS A 665 -14.03 10.03 11.32
CA LYS A 665 -13.07 9.06 10.77
C LYS A 665 -12.78 9.41 9.30
N ARG A 666 -11.69 10.17 9.11
CA ARG A 666 -10.91 10.43 7.88
C ARG A 666 -11.71 10.86 6.64
N ASP A 667 -11.54 12.11 6.22
CA ASP A 667 -12.09 12.65 4.97
C ASP A 667 -11.42 12.04 3.69
N LEU A 668 -11.75 12.53 2.48
CA LEU A 668 -11.30 11.94 1.21
C LEU A 668 -9.76 11.78 1.12
N PRO A 669 -9.26 10.63 0.61
CA PRO A 669 -7.84 10.43 0.39
C PRO A 669 -7.42 11.04 -0.94
N PHE A 670 -6.79 12.21 -0.85
CA PHE A 670 -5.99 12.78 -1.94
C PHE A 670 -4.74 11.94 -2.18
N VAL A 671 -4.04 11.67 -1.08
CA VAL A 671 -3.07 10.59 -0.94
C VAL A 671 -3.55 9.73 0.22
N ALA A 672 -3.90 8.48 -0.08
CA ALA A 672 -4.28 7.52 0.93
C ALA A 672 -3.02 7.03 1.65
N ILE A 673 -2.99 7.09 2.98
CA ILE A 673 -1.81 6.74 3.76
C ILE A 673 -2.20 5.70 4.82
N THR A 674 -1.57 4.54 4.75
CA THR A 674 -1.61 3.53 5.80
C THR A 674 -0.19 3.10 6.17
N TYR A 675 -0.03 2.35 7.25
CA TYR A 675 1.26 1.81 7.63
C TYR A 675 1.12 0.47 8.33
N THR A 676 2.07 -0.44 8.08
CA THR A 676 2.16 -1.71 8.79
C THR A 676 3.05 -1.55 10.01
N THR A 677 2.84 -2.38 11.03
CA THR A 677 3.76 -2.45 12.18
C THR A 677 4.02 -3.89 12.57
N THR A 678 5.26 -4.18 12.95
CA THR A 678 5.63 -5.49 13.48
C THR A 678 6.27 -5.31 14.83
N ARG A 679 5.46 -5.36 15.91
CA ARG A 679 5.98 -5.27 17.28
C ARG A 679 7.01 -6.38 17.52
N GLY A 680 8.28 -6.00 17.67
CA GLY A 680 9.38 -6.90 18.04
C GLY A 680 9.86 -7.89 16.96
N LYS A 681 9.50 -7.70 15.68
CA LYS A 681 9.94 -8.59 14.58
C LYS A 681 11.09 -8.00 13.74
N THR A 682 11.59 -8.76 12.76
CA THR A 682 12.74 -8.37 11.93
C THR A 682 12.38 -7.35 10.83
N VAL A 683 13.38 -6.78 10.14
CA VAL A 683 13.13 -5.94 8.95
C VAL A 683 12.35 -6.72 7.88
N THR A 684 12.65 -8.01 7.71
CA THR A 684 11.94 -8.88 6.77
C THR A 684 10.46 -8.93 7.09
N ASP A 685 10.10 -9.21 8.35
CA ASP A 685 8.70 -9.25 8.79
C ASP A 685 7.96 -7.95 8.48
N ALA A 686 8.61 -6.80 8.68
CA ALA A 686 8.00 -5.48 8.46
C ALA A 686 7.63 -5.24 6.98
N TRP A 687 8.38 -5.85 6.05
CA TRP A 687 8.25 -5.64 4.60
C TRP A 687 7.40 -6.67 3.87
N ILE A 688 7.03 -7.80 4.49
CA ILE A 688 6.22 -8.85 3.84
C ILE A 688 4.89 -8.30 3.32
N GLU A 689 4.12 -7.67 4.22
CA GLU A 689 2.80 -7.12 3.91
C GLU A 689 2.85 -5.91 2.97
N PRO A 690 3.70 -4.89 3.22
CA PRO A 690 3.85 -3.76 2.29
C PRO A 690 4.29 -4.15 0.89
N ALA A 691 5.24 -5.09 0.74
CA ALA A 691 5.73 -5.49 -0.58
C ALA A 691 4.64 -6.19 -1.39
N PHE A 692 3.80 -6.99 -0.74
CA PHE A 692 2.63 -7.61 -1.37
C PHE A 692 1.58 -6.57 -1.77
N LEU A 693 1.17 -5.69 -0.84
CA LEU A 693 0.17 -4.66 -1.11
C LEU A 693 0.62 -3.68 -2.19
N ALA A 694 1.90 -3.33 -2.23
CA ALA A 694 2.47 -2.41 -3.21
C ALA A 694 2.27 -2.90 -4.66
N ILE A 695 2.25 -4.21 -4.89
CA ILE A 695 1.99 -4.80 -6.21
C ILE A 695 0.51 -5.14 -6.40
N ALA A 696 -0.17 -5.63 -5.35
CA ALA A 696 -1.56 -6.06 -5.44
C ALA A 696 -2.52 -4.89 -5.71
N LEU A 697 -2.36 -3.75 -5.02
CA LEU A 697 -3.30 -2.62 -5.15
C LEU A 697 -3.35 -2.01 -6.56
N PRO A 698 -2.22 -1.79 -7.28
CA PRO A 698 -2.26 -1.39 -8.69
C PRO A 698 -3.00 -2.39 -9.57
N LEU A 699 -2.82 -3.70 -9.36
CA LEU A 699 -3.52 -4.73 -10.14
C LEU A 699 -5.04 -4.71 -9.87
N LEU A 700 -5.43 -4.49 -8.62
CA LEU A 700 -6.83 -4.56 -8.18
C LEU A 700 -7.61 -3.27 -8.47
N LEU A 701 -6.94 -2.12 -8.48
CA LEU A 701 -7.61 -0.80 -8.48
C LEU A 701 -7.03 0.18 -9.51
N GLY A 702 -5.90 -0.15 -10.15
CA GLY A 702 -5.16 0.74 -11.05
C GLY A 702 -4.63 2.01 -10.38
N VAL A 703 -4.38 1.95 -9.07
CA VAL A 703 -3.74 3.02 -8.29
C VAL A 703 -2.23 2.92 -8.32
N LYS A 704 -1.55 4.02 -8.01
CA LYS A 704 -0.10 4.05 -7.82
C LYS A 704 0.26 3.86 -6.36
N VAL A 705 1.31 3.09 -6.07
CA VAL A 705 1.69 2.78 -4.68
C VAL A 705 3.17 3.00 -4.39
N VAL A 706 3.45 3.72 -3.31
CA VAL A 706 4.78 3.86 -2.74
C VAL A 706 4.82 3.20 -1.37
N ALA A 707 5.73 2.26 -1.15
CA ALA A 707 6.04 1.70 0.16
C ALA A 707 7.40 2.23 0.64
N SER A 708 7.46 2.86 1.82
CA SER A 708 8.69 3.43 2.39
C SER A 708 8.73 3.31 3.91
N THR A 709 9.93 3.19 4.48
CA THR A 709 10.13 3.35 5.94
C THR A 709 10.12 4.82 6.39
N SER A 710 10.20 5.76 5.44
CA SER A 710 10.08 7.19 5.71
C SER A 710 8.62 7.56 5.98
N PRO A 711 8.34 8.33 7.05
CA PRO A 711 7.01 8.89 7.26
C PRO A 711 6.71 10.07 6.30
N ALA A 712 7.73 10.66 5.67
CA ALA A 712 7.55 11.69 4.66
C ALA A 712 7.24 11.04 3.29
N PRO A 713 6.19 11.48 2.57
CA PRO A 713 5.98 11.09 1.18
C PRO A 713 7.23 11.35 0.33
N LEU A 714 7.56 10.44 -0.60
CA LEU A 714 8.76 10.56 -1.44
C LEU A 714 8.62 11.61 -2.54
N TYR A 715 7.40 11.76 -3.05
CA TYR A 715 7.09 12.65 -4.17
C TYR A 715 6.25 13.82 -3.68
N SER A 716 6.53 14.99 -4.23
CA SER A 716 5.74 16.20 -3.97
C SER A 716 4.48 16.24 -4.84
N SER A 717 4.48 15.48 -5.93
CA SER A 717 3.40 15.31 -6.89
C SER A 717 3.32 13.86 -7.38
N ASP A 718 2.11 13.38 -7.60
CA ASP A 718 1.83 12.17 -8.39
C ASP A 718 2.36 12.23 -9.83
N SER A 719 2.53 13.43 -10.40
CA SER A 719 3.17 13.61 -11.71
C SER A 719 4.66 13.27 -11.75
N GLU A 720 5.35 13.32 -10.60
CA GLU A 720 6.76 12.91 -10.47
C GLU A 720 6.90 11.38 -10.40
N PHE A 721 5.84 10.70 -9.95
CA PHE A 721 5.81 9.25 -9.83
C PHE A 721 5.38 8.62 -11.16
N ARG A 722 6.38 8.24 -11.96
CA ARG A 722 6.15 7.71 -13.31
C ARG A 722 5.75 6.25 -13.30
N GLU A 723 6.24 5.48 -12.35
CA GLU A 723 5.98 4.06 -12.27
C GLU A 723 4.62 3.78 -11.58
N SER A 724 4.19 2.51 -11.61
CA SER A 724 3.00 2.06 -10.87
C SER A 724 3.33 1.73 -9.41
N VAL A 725 4.55 1.23 -9.15
CA VAL A 725 5.00 0.82 -7.82
C VAL A 725 6.39 1.36 -7.51
N LYS A 726 6.58 1.85 -6.29
CA LYS A 726 7.88 2.22 -5.72
C LYS A 726 8.07 1.56 -4.36
N LEU A 727 9.14 0.78 -4.20
CA LEU A 727 9.59 0.31 -2.88
C LEU A 727 10.88 1.04 -2.51
N ASP A 728 10.81 1.89 -1.49
CA ASP A 728 11.94 2.68 -1.01
C ASP A 728 12.63 2.00 0.17
N GLY A 729 13.78 1.38 -0.15
CA GLY A 729 14.59 0.62 0.79
C GLY A 729 13.93 -0.67 1.30
N PRO A 730 13.41 -1.56 0.42
CA PRO A 730 12.81 -2.82 0.86
C PRO A 730 13.82 -3.72 1.57
N ALA A 731 13.31 -4.67 2.36
CA ALA A 731 14.14 -5.70 2.99
C ALA A 731 14.94 -6.52 1.95
N GLY A 732 16.09 -7.04 2.36
CA GLY A 732 17.04 -7.69 1.45
C GLY A 732 16.48 -8.88 0.64
N PHE A 733 15.40 -9.53 1.09
CA PHE A 733 14.75 -10.59 0.32
C PHE A 733 14.24 -10.10 -1.04
N TRP A 734 13.83 -8.83 -1.13
CA TRP A 734 13.29 -8.24 -2.36
C TRP A 734 14.34 -8.20 -3.46
N ASN A 735 15.53 -7.69 -3.12
CA ASN A 735 16.66 -7.67 -4.03
C ASN A 735 17.12 -9.09 -4.39
N SER A 736 17.06 -10.03 -3.43
CA SER A 736 17.39 -11.44 -3.69
C SER A 736 16.44 -12.10 -4.69
N LEU A 737 15.18 -11.67 -4.78
CA LEU A 737 14.22 -12.12 -5.81
C LEU A 737 14.56 -11.58 -7.22
N GLY A 738 15.53 -10.67 -7.33
CA GLY A 738 15.89 -10.02 -8.60
C GLY A 738 14.82 -9.03 -9.10
N LEU A 739 13.96 -8.53 -8.21
CA LEU A 739 12.91 -7.57 -8.54
C LEU A 739 13.43 -6.13 -8.41
N PRO A 740 13.11 -5.23 -9.35
CA PRO A 740 13.46 -3.82 -9.24
C PRO A 740 12.61 -3.14 -8.16
N ASN A 741 13.13 -2.02 -7.64
CA ASN A 741 12.43 -1.22 -6.64
C ASN A 741 11.41 -0.26 -7.25
N SER A 742 11.33 -0.19 -8.57
CA SER A 742 10.42 0.68 -9.32
C SER A 742 9.86 -0.17 -10.46
N LEU A 743 8.54 -0.31 -10.50
CA LEU A 743 7.84 -1.20 -11.40
C LEU A 743 6.71 -0.46 -12.11
N HIS A 744 6.68 -0.56 -13.44
CA HIS A 744 5.52 -0.24 -14.27
C HIS A 744 4.58 -1.44 -14.35
N LEU A 745 3.42 -1.27 -14.98
CA LEU A 745 2.47 -2.35 -15.30
C LEU A 745 3.15 -3.51 -16.05
N GLU A 746 4.13 -3.16 -16.88
CA GLU A 746 4.95 -4.08 -17.66
C GLU A 746 6.44 -3.72 -17.54
N GLU A 747 7.28 -4.72 -17.31
CA GLU A 747 8.73 -4.56 -17.19
C GLU A 747 9.50 -5.51 -18.09
N TRP A 748 10.62 -5.03 -18.61
CA TRP A 748 11.56 -5.87 -19.35
C TRP A 748 12.55 -6.53 -18.38
N MET A 749 12.34 -7.82 -18.08
CA MET A 749 13.16 -8.58 -17.14
C MET A 749 13.41 -9.99 -17.64
N GLN A 750 14.63 -10.50 -17.46
CA GLN A 750 15.02 -11.86 -17.87
C GLN A 750 14.76 -12.11 -19.37
N GLY A 751 15.02 -11.11 -20.22
CA GLY A 751 14.94 -11.23 -21.67
C GLY A 751 13.52 -11.25 -22.27
N ARG A 752 12.49 -10.88 -21.49
CA ARG A 752 11.10 -10.80 -21.94
C ARG A 752 10.33 -9.70 -21.21
N VAL A 753 9.16 -9.34 -21.73
CA VAL A 753 8.18 -8.52 -21.03
C VAL A 753 7.52 -9.37 -19.93
N GLN A 754 7.43 -8.83 -18.73
CA GLN A 754 6.73 -9.40 -17.57
C GLN A 754 5.73 -8.38 -17.05
N ARG A 755 4.50 -8.82 -16.84
CA ARG A 755 3.44 -7.98 -16.26
C ARG A 755 3.44 -8.08 -14.72
N LEU A 756 2.79 -7.12 -14.05
CA LEU A 756 2.71 -7.10 -12.58
C LEU A 756 2.07 -8.37 -11.98
N ASP A 757 1.10 -9.00 -12.66
CA ASP A 757 0.50 -10.26 -12.20
C ASP A 757 1.51 -11.40 -12.13
N GLU A 758 2.41 -11.53 -13.12
CA GLU A 758 3.49 -12.52 -13.10
C GLU A 758 4.46 -12.29 -11.94
N ILE A 759 4.77 -11.03 -11.65
CA ILE A 759 5.66 -10.65 -10.55
C ILE A 759 5.01 -10.96 -9.20
N LEU A 760 3.71 -10.63 -9.06
CA LEU A 760 2.93 -10.96 -7.87
C LEU A 760 2.82 -12.48 -7.67
N ASN A 761 2.66 -13.24 -8.76
CA ASN A 761 2.59 -14.70 -8.73
C ASN A 761 3.89 -15.31 -8.19
N ARG A 762 5.05 -14.81 -8.66
CA ARG A 762 6.35 -15.21 -8.13
C ARG A 762 6.48 -14.86 -6.64
N LEU A 763 6.07 -13.67 -6.23
CA LEU A 763 6.10 -13.29 -4.81
C LEU A 763 5.23 -14.24 -3.95
N LEU A 764 4.01 -14.56 -4.41
CA LEU A 764 3.11 -15.47 -3.71
C LEU A 764 3.61 -16.91 -3.67
N ILE A 765 4.26 -17.41 -4.72
CA ILE A 765 4.92 -18.74 -4.68
C ILE A 765 5.99 -18.76 -3.58
N ALA A 766 6.84 -17.73 -3.52
CA ALA A 766 7.87 -17.65 -2.49
C ALA A 766 7.25 -17.60 -1.08
N TYR A 767 6.21 -16.78 -0.89
CA TYR A 767 5.50 -16.66 0.39
C TYR A 767 4.84 -17.97 0.78
N ALA A 768 4.11 -18.59 -0.15
CA ALA A 768 3.38 -19.83 0.10
C ALA A 768 4.33 -21.00 0.39
N LEU A 769 5.42 -21.12 -0.35
CA LEU A 769 6.45 -22.13 -0.09
C LEU A 769 7.09 -21.95 1.30
N HIS A 770 7.36 -20.71 1.70
CA HIS A 770 7.87 -20.42 3.03
C HIS A 770 6.88 -20.79 4.13
N LEU A 771 5.62 -20.39 3.98
CA LEU A 771 4.56 -20.74 4.92
C LEU A 771 4.37 -22.25 5.01
N ASP A 772 4.48 -22.97 3.89
CA ASP A 772 4.39 -24.42 3.83
C ASP A 772 5.54 -25.09 4.60
N CYS A 773 6.77 -24.67 4.34
CA CYS A 773 7.95 -25.41 4.78
C CYS A 773 8.48 -24.97 6.15
N GLU A 774 8.43 -23.67 6.44
CA GLU A 774 9.04 -23.06 7.61
C GLU A 774 8.00 -22.52 8.62
N GLY A 775 6.79 -22.18 8.16
CA GLY A 775 5.73 -21.61 8.98
C GLY A 775 5.17 -22.60 10.01
N ASP A 776 4.67 -22.06 11.12
CA ASP A 776 4.08 -22.83 12.23
C ASP A 776 2.86 -22.06 12.78
N PRO A 777 1.65 -22.27 12.23
CA PRO A 777 0.48 -21.46 12.55
C PRO A 777 0.25 -21.32 14.08
N PRO A 778 0.06 -20.09 14.58
CA PRO A 778 -0.17 -18.85 13.84
C PRO A 778 1.10 -18.06 13.44
N ASP A 779 2.31 -18.52 13.77
CA ASP A 779 3.55 -17.82 13.49
C ASP A 779 4.10 -18.15 12.08
N PRO A 780 4.12 -17.19 11.14
CA PRO A 780 4.65 -17.41 9.80
C PRO A 780 6.18 -17.47 9.75
N ARG A 781 6.91 -17.09 10.81
CA ARG A 781 8.38 -17.13 10.90
C ARG A 781 9.15 -16.43 9.77
N TRP A 782 8.61 -15.32 9.25
CA TRP A 782 9.19 -14.55 8.13
C TRP A 782 10.65 -14.10 8.31
N ARG A 783 11.19 -14.06 9.54
CA ARG A 783 12.62 -13.88 9.79
C ARG A 783 13.53 -14.81 8.97
N ALA A 784 13.06 -16.02 8.64
CA ALA A 784 13.81 -17.01 7.85
C ALA A 784 13.54 -16.91 6.34
N PHE A 785 12.60 -16.07 5.91
CA PHE A 785 12.16 -15.97 4.52
C PHE A 785 13.29 -15.65 3.53
N ALA A 786 14.25 -14.82 3.94
CA ALA A 786 15.42 -14.50 3.11
C ALA A 786 16.25 -15.74 2.74
N ASN A 787 16.26 -16.79 3.58
CA ASN A 787 16.93 -18.05 3.27
C ASN A 787 16.11 -18.85 2.24
N THR A 788 14.79 -18.97 2.43
CA THR A 788 13.90 -19.61 1.45
C THR A 788 14.04 -18.99 0.07
N VAL A 789 14.05 -17.66 -0.02
CA VAL A 789 14.27 -16.94 -1.28
C VAL A 789 15.64 -17.27 -1.89
N ARG A 790 16.72 -17.27 -1.09
CA ARG A 790 18.06 -17.60 -1.58
C ARG A 790 18.09 -19.00 -2.18
N ASP A 791 17.46 -19.97 -1.52
CA ASP A 791 17.46 -21.37 -1.97
C ASP A 791 16.75 -21.52 -3.32
N ILE A 792 15.52 -21.00 -3.47
CA ILE A 792 14.75 -21.12 -4.71
C ILE A 792 15.30 -20.27 -5.87
N MET A 793 16.00 -19.17 -5.57
CA MET A 793 16.69 -18.38 -6.60
C MET A 793 17.96 -19.05 -7.11
N THR A 794 18.57 -19.92 -6.30
CA THR A 794 19.78 -20.67 -6.68
C THR A 794 19.45 -21.83 -7.61
N ASP A 795 18.39 -22.60 -7.30
CA ASP A 795 18.01 -23.77 -8.09
C ASP A 795 16.50 -24.06 -7.93
N VAL A 796 15.80 -24.31 -9.04
CA VAL A 796 14.37 -24.68 -9.03
C VAL A 796 14.12 -25.97 -8.25
N LEU A 797 15.08 -26.91 -8.23
CA LEU A 797 14.95 -28.17 -7.50
C LEU A 797 14.93 -27.98 -5.98
N ASN A 798 15.36 -26.81 -5.48
CA ASN A 798 15.23 -26.49 -4.05
C ASN A 798 13.77 -26.36 -3.59
N ILE A 799 12.82 -26.08 -4.50
CA ILE A 799 11.39 -26.13 -4.17
C ILE A 799 11.02 -27.52 -3.64
N PHE A 800 11.46 -28.58 -4.34
CA PHE A 800 11.20 -29.97 -3.94
C PHE A 800 12.03 -30.38 -2.71
N SER A 801 13.27 -29.90 -2.60
CA SER A 801 14.12 -30.19 -1.44
C SER A 801 13.52 -29.60 -0.15
N LEU A 802 13.01 -28.37 -0.20
CA LEU A 802 12.33 -27.72 0.92
C LEU A 802 11.06 -28.50 1.30
N ALA A 803 10.22 -28.83 0.32
CA ALA A 803 9.01 -29.63 0.53
C ALA A 803 9.32 -31.01 1.13
N ALA A 804 10.32 -31.72 0.60
CA ALA A 804 10.74 -33.03 1.13
C ALA A 804 11.27 -32.93 2.57
N SER A 805 11.98 -31.85 2.92
CA SER A 805 12.39 -31.58 4.30
C SER A 805 11.19 -31.42 5.23
N HIS A 806 10.20 -30.64 4.79
CA HIS A 806 8.96 -30.42 5.53
C HIS A 806 8.19 -31.74 5.78
N PHE A 807 7.96 -32.55 4.75
CA PHE A 807 7.23 -33.83 4.88
C PHE A 807 7.96 -34.85 5.75
N ARG A 808 9.31 -34.88 5.71
CA ARG A 808 10.11 -35.67 6.66
C ARG A 808 9.89 -35.21 8.10
N GLY A 809 9.81 -33.90 8.33
CA GLY A 809 9.46 -33.34 9.65
C GLY A 809 8.07 -33.76 10.13
N LEU A 810 7.09 -33.79 9.22
CA LEU A 810 5.73 -34.27 9.49
C LEU A 810 5.62 -35.80 9.61
N LYS A 811 6.67 -36.56 9.27
CA LYS A 811 6.70 -38.02 9.24
C LYS A 811 5.58 -38.63 8.39
N ARG A 812 5.25 -37.98 7.26
CA ARG A 812 4.27 -38.47 6.28
C ARG A 812 4.72 -38.17 4.87
N GLU A 813 4.18 -38.93 3.92
CA GLU A 813 4.34 -38.66 2.50
C GLU A 813 3.40 -37.52 2.03
N PRO A 814 3.73 -36.82 0.93
CA PRO A 814 2.87 -35.79 0.36
C PRO A 814 1.59 -36.38 -0.25
N TYR A 815 0.47 -35.69 -0.08
CA TYR A 815 -0.79 -36.01 -0.77
C TYR A 815 -0.76 -35.59 -2.25
N ALA A 816 -1.69 -36.11 -3.04
CA ALA A 816 -1.76 -35.84 -4.49
C ALA A 816 -1.83 -34.34 -4.81
N GLU A 817 -2.69 -33.59 -4.12
CA GLU A 817 -2.81 -32.14 -4.30
C GLU A 817 -1.53 -31.38 -3.91
N GLU A 818 -0.79 -31.86 -2.90
CA GLU A 818 0.48 -31.25 -2.51
C GLU A 818 1.56 -31.49 -3.56
N VAL A 819 1.62 -32.71 -4.13
CA VAL A 819 2.53 -33.02 -5.26
C VAL A 819 2.22 -32.13 -6.46
N LYS A 820 0.94 -32.04 -6.85
CA LYS A 820 0.47 -31.14 -7.93
C LYS A 820 0.92 -29.71 -7.66
N ARG A 821 0.68 -29.21 -6.45
CA ARG A 821 1.01 -27.83 -6.03
C ARG A 821 2.51 -27.52 -6.14
N TYR A 822 3.38 -28.34 -5.55
CA TYR A 822 4.84 -28.08 -5.60
C TYR A 822 5.40 -28.22 -7.02
N TRP A 823 4.83 -29.12 -7.83
CA TRP A 823 5.19 -29.22 -9.24
C TRP A 823 4.80 -27.96 -10.01
N SER A 824 3.59 -27.45 -9.80
CA SER A 824 3.14 -26.19 -10.39
C SER A 824 3.98 -24.99 -9.93
N TYR A 825 4.37 -24.92 -8.65
CA TYR A 825 5.30 -23.90 -8.17
C TYR A 825 6.61 -23.91 -8.99
N ALA A 826 7.21 -25.08 -9.21
CA ALA A 826 8.44 -25.20 -9.99
C ALA A 826 8.26 -24.80 -11.47
N GLN A 827 7.14 -25.19 -12.08
CA GLN A 827 6.82 -24.82 -13.47
C GLN A 827 6.65 -23.30 -13.63
N ILE A 828 5.88 -22.65 -12.75
CA ILE A 828 5.67 -21.20 -12.82
C ILE A 828 6.97 -20.46 -12.49
N TRP A 829 7.73 -20.91 -11.49
CA TRP A 829 8.97 -20.28 -11.06
C TRP A 829 10.06 -20.31 -12.14
N SER A 830 10.20 -21.44 -12.85
CA SER A 830 11.21 -21.59 -13.91
C SER A 830 10.90 -20.80 -15.18
N LYS A 831 9.65 -20.36 -15.39
CA LYS A 831 9.22 -19.63 -16.60
C LYS A 831 10.09 -18.39 -16.84
N GLY A 832 10.74 -18.34 -18.02
CA GLY A 832 11.65 -17.26 -18.41
C GLY A 832 13.12 -17.44 -17.98
N ASN A 833 13.44 -18.49 -17.22
CA ASN A 833 14.82 -18.89 -16.93
C ASN A 833 15.12 -20.22 -17.66
N ILE A 834 16.00 -20.16 -18.66
CA ILE A 834 16.33 -21.31 -19.53
C ILE A 834 16.95 -22.43 -18.70
N ASP A 835 17.93 -22.12 -17.85
CA ASP A 835 18.63 -23.11 -17.02
C ASP A 835 17.67 -23.84 -16.07
N MET A 836 16.76 -23.11 -15.42
CA MET A 836 15.77 -23.72 -14.52
C MET A 836 14.75 -24.58 -15.26
N GLN A 837 14.30 -24.15 -16.45
CA GLN A 837 13.38 -24.94 -17.27
C GLN A 837 14.03 -26.23 -17.75
N GLU A 838 15.28 -26.17 -18.22
CA GLU A 838 15.99 -27.35 -18.68
C GLU A 838 16.23 -28.34 -17.52
N LYS A 839 16.61 -27.85 -16.33
CA LYS A 839 16.72 -28.70 -15.13
C LYS A 839 15.40 -29.42 -14.80
N LEU A 840 14.27 -28.72 -14.87
CA LEU A 840 12.96 -29.32 -14.61
C LEU A 840 12.57 -30.33 -15.70
N LYS A 841 12.89 -30.04 -16.96
CA LYS A 841 12.67 -30.91 -18.11
C LYS A 841 13.50 -32.19 -18.01
N ILE A 842 14.80 -32.10 -17.74
CA ILE A 842 15.68 -33.26 -17.54
C ILE A 842 15.19 -34.08 -16.35
N THR A 843 14.78 -33.45 -15.25
CA THR A 843 14.22 -34.17 -14.08
C THR A 843 12.98 -34.98 -14.47
N ASN A 844 12.08 -34.40 -15.27
CA ASN A 844 10.88 -35.10 -15.76
C ASN A 844 11.23 -36.22 -16.75
N GLN A 845 12.22 -35.99 -17.64
CA GLN A 845 12.70 -36.97 -18.61
C GLN A 845 13.31 -38.19 -17.93
N LEU A 846 14.25 -37.99 -17.00
CA LEU A 846 14.89 -39.07 -16.23
C LEU A 846 13.86 -40.02 -15.63
N VAL A 847 12.80 -39.44 -15.05
CA VAL A 847 11.75 -40.21 -14.38
C VAL A 847 10.82 -40.88 -15.38
N THR A 848 10.52 -40.23 -16.50
CA THR A 848 9.75 -40.82 -17.60
C THR A 848 10.47 -42.05 -18.16
N GLU A 849 11.79 -41.96 -18.36
CA GLU A 849 12.64 -43.03 -18.87
C GLU A 849 12.70 -44.22 -17.90
N TYR A 850 13.05 -44.01 -16.62
CA TYR A 850 13.14 -45.15 -15.72
C TYR A 850 11.78 -45.78 -15.39
N ARG A 851 10.68 -45.02 -15.51
CA ARG A 851 9.31 -45.56 -15.37
C ARG A 851 8.93 -46.55 -16.47
N GLN A 852 9.67 -46.62 -17.59
CA GLN A 852 9.44 -47.62 -18.62
C GLN A 852 9.86 -49.02 -18.12
N PHE A 853 11.01 -49.13 -17.46
CA PHE A 853 11.53 -50.41 -16.97
C PHE A 853 11.35 -50.64 -15.46
N TYR A 854 10.98 -49.63 -14.67
CA TYR A 854 10.78 -49.76 -13.23
C TYR A 854 9.64 -48.89 -12.69
N LYS A 855 8.61 -49.52 -12.10
CA LYS A 855 7.48 -48.85 -11.43
C LYS A 855 7.20 -49.49 -10.07
N VAL A 856 6.95 -48.64 -9.08
CA VAL A 856 6.49 -48.99 -7.73
C VAL A 856 5.21 -48.23 -7.36
N HIS A 857 4.47 -48.76 -6.39
CA HIS A 857 3.29 -48.08 -5.85
C HIS A 857 3.68 -46.81 -5.07
N LEU A 858 2.82 -45.79 -5.09
CA LEU A 858 3.04 -44.52 -4.38
C LEU A 858 3.13 -44.67 -2.85
N SER A 859 2.67 -45.80 -2.31
CA SER A 859 2.78 -46.17 -0.90
C SER A 859 4.14 -46.74 -0.51
N GLU A 860 5.00 -47.05 -1.48
CA GLU A 860 6.37 -47.50 -1.19
C GLU A 860 7.25 -46.31 -0.76
N SER A 861 8.32 -46.62 0.00
CA SER A 861 9.25 -45.62 0.52
C SER A 861 9.96 -44.84 -0.61
N SER A 862 10.41 -43.62 -0.32
CA SER A 862 11.24 -42.81 -1.23
C SER A 862 12.47 -43.57 -1.75
N HIS A 863 13.06 -44.44 -0.92
CA HIS A 863 14.18 -45.29 -1.33
C HIS A 863 13.83 -46.27 -2.45
N ALA A 864 12.60 -46.80 -2.44
CA ALA A 864 12.13 -47.70 -3.49
C ALA A 864 11.81 -46.94 -4.78
N ILE A 865 11.18 -45.77 -4.69
CA ILE A 865 10.88 -44.90 -5.84
C ILE A 865 12.17 -44.45 -6.54
N LEU A 866 13.18 -44.07 -5.76
CA LEU A 866 14.45 -43.51 -6.25
C LEU A 866 15.52 -44.56 -6.52
N LEU A 867 15.19 -45.86 -6.53
CA LEU A 867 16.17 -46.93 -6.70
C LEU A 867 16.99 -46.78 -8.00
N PRO A 868 16.38 -46.60 -9.19
CA PRO A 868 17.15 -46.50 -10.43
C PRO A 868 18.10 -45.31 -10.45
N LEU A 869 17.60 -44.13 -10.08
CA LEU A 869 18.39 -42.91 -10.03
C LEU A 869 19.49 -42.98 -8.96
N SER A 870 19.22 -43.56 -7.79
CA SER A 870 20.24 -43.68 -6.74
C SER A 870 21.41 -44.55 -7.18
N LYS A 871 21.14 -45.62 -7.95
CA LYS A 871 22.18 -46.49 -8.50
C LYS A 871 22.99 -45.84 -9.61
N ALA A 872 22.32 -45.14 -10.54
CA ALA A 872 23.01 -44.36 -11.56
C ALA A 872 23.95 -43.30 -10.95
N LEU A 873 23.46 -42.54 -9.96
CA LEU A 873 24.25 -41.52 -9.27
C LEU A 873 25.40 -42.11 -8.44
N GLU A 874 25.19 -43.27 -7.79
CA GLU A 874 26.26 -43.96 -7.07
C GLU A 874 27.40 -44.36 -7.99
N GLU A 875 27.08 -44.79 -9.22
CA GLU A 875 28.10 -45.22 -10.17
C GLU A 875 28.88 -44.05 -10.77
N ILE A 876 28.20 -42.97 -11.17
CA ILE A 876 28.88 -41.77 -11.69
C ILE A 876 29.87 -41.20 -10.66
N LEU A 877 29.51 -41.27 -9.37
CA LEU A 877 30.36 -40.80 -8.27
C LEU A 877 31.48 -41.78 -7.86
N SER A 878 31.39 -43.06 -8.25
CA SER A 878 32.35 -44.10 -7.83
C SER A 878 33.55 -44.20 -8.78
N VAL A 879 33.38 -43.81 -10.05
CA VAL A 879 34.40 -43.95 -11.09
C VAL A 879 35.42 -42.78 -11.12
N PRO A 880 36.71 -43.04 -11.48
CA PRO A 880 37.75 -42.04 -11.70
C PRO A 880 37.40 -40.91 -12.67
N GLU A 881 38.10 -39.76 -12.56
CA GLU A 881 37.81 -38.54 -13.33
C GLU A 881 38.01 -38.66 -14.85
N ASP A 882 38.89 -39.55 -15.26
CA ASP A 882 39.36 -39.76 -16.64
C ASP A 882 38.64 -40.90 -17.37
N TRP A 883 37.52 -41.37 -16.82
CA TRP A 883 36.72 -42.44 -17.41
C TRP A 883 35.94 -41.98 -18.65
N ASP A 884 35.85 -42.85 -19.67
CA ASP A 884 35.10 -42.56 -20.90
C ASP A 884 33.58 -42.64 -20.67
N ASP A 885 32.83 -41.72 -21.30
CA ASP A 885 31.37 -41.63 -21.14
C ASP A 885 30.65 -42.89 -21.62
N GLU A 886 31.10 -43.53 -22.71
CA GLU A 886 30.47 -44.75 -23.23
C GLU A 886 30.72 -45.94 -22.29
N GLU A 887 31.93 -46.05 -21.72
CA GLU A 887 32.24 -47.07 -20.73
C GLU A 887 31.43 -46.86 -19.42
N LEU A 888 31.25 -45.62 -18.99
CA LEU A 888 30.45 -45.28 -17.80
C LEU A 888 28.97 -45.63 -18.00
N ILE A 889 28.41 -45.36 -19.19
CA ILE A 889 27.04 -45.72 -19.54
C ILE A 889 26.86 -47.24 -19.49
N LEU A 890 27.76 -48.01 -20.14
CA LEU A 890 27.70 -49.47 -20.16
C LEU A 890 27.82 -50.09 -18.76
N GLN A 891 28.78 -49.60 -17.96
CA GLN A 891 29.00 -50.11 -16.60
C GLN A 891 27.82 -49.77 -15.68
N GLY A 892 27.32 -48.54 -15.74
CA GLY A 892 26.14 -48.12 -14.98
C GLY A 892 24.88 -48.87 -15.38
N ALA A 893 24.68 -49.14 -16.68
CA ALA A 893 23.57 -49.95 -17.18
C ALA A 893 23.64 -51.38 -16.63
N GLY A 894 24.83 -52.00 -16.62
CA GLY A 894 25.05 -53.32 -16.03
C GLY A 894 24.77 -53.38 -14.53
N GLN A 895 25.22 -52.38 -13.77
CA GLN A 895 24.92 -52.30 -12.33
C GLN A 895 23.43 -52.09 -12.05
N LEU A 896 22.76 -51.25 -12.84
CA LEU A 896 21.34 -50.99 -12.70
C LEU A 896 20.53 -52.24 -13.04
N GLN A 897 20.87 -52.96 -14.10
CA GLN A 897 20.28 -54.26 -14.43
C GLN A 897 20.44 -55.26 -13.28
N ALA A 898 21.63 -55.38 -12.70
CA ALA A 898 21.88 -56.26 -11.56
C ALA A 898 21.07 -55.88 -10.31
N ALA A 899 20.76 -54.59 -10.12
CA ALA A 899 19.88 -54.13 -9.05
C ALA A 899 18.41 -54.46 -9.33
N LEU A 900 17.96 -54.35 -10.58
CA LEU A 900 16.59 -54.67 -11.02
C LEU A 900 16.30 -56.17 -11.03
N ASP A 901 17.29 -57.02 -11.31
CA ASP A 901 17.16 -58.49 -11.23
C ASP A 901 16.89 -58.99 -9.80
N ARG A 902 17.14 -58.15 -8.79
CA ARG A 902 16.81 -58.42 -7.38
C ARG A 902 15.42 -57.92 -6.99
N GLN A 903 14.70 -57.24 -7.90
CA GLN A 903 13.36 -56.73 -7.67
C GLN A 903 12.31 -57.71 -8.22
N GLU A 904 11.09 -57.60 -7.69
CA GLU A 904 9.97 -58.44 -8.12
C GLU A 904 9.53 -58.09 -9.55
N ILE A 905 9.13 -59.10 -10.33
CA ILE A 905 8.81 -58.96 -11.76
C ILE A 905 7.69 -57.93 -12.01
N TYR A 906 6.71 -57.81 -11.10
CA TYR A 906 5.61 -56.86 -11.26
C TYR A 906 6.06 -55.38 -11.14
N LYS A 907 7.25 -55.12 -10.59
CA LYS A 907 7.86 -53.79 -10.56
C LYS A 907 8.58 -53.43 -11.86
N ARG A 908 8.63 -54.35 -12.83
CA ARG A 908 9.33 -54.21 -14.12
C ARG A 908 8.31 -54.26 -15.26
N PRO A 909 7.74 -53.11 -15.68
CA PRO A 909 6.61 -53.07 -16.61
C PRO A 909 6.86 -53.83 -17.92
N ILE A 910 8.00 -53.58 -18.57
CA ILE A 910 8.40 -54.25 -19.82
C ILE A 910 8.47 -55.77 -19.66
N LEU A 911 9.07 -56.29 -18.59
CA LEU A 911 9.15 -57.75 -18.38
C LEU A 911 7.80 -58.36 -17.97
N SER A 912 6.98 -57.62 -17.23
CA SER A 912 5.66 -58.08 -16.80
C SER A 912 4.63 -58.18 -17.95
N ASP A 913 4.85 -57.46 -19.05
CA ASP A 913 3.96 -57.47 -20.22
C ASP A 913 4.01 -58.82 -20.95
N LYS A 914 3.01 -59.66 -20.74
CA LYS A 914 2.98 -61.01 -21.33
C LYS A 914 2.73 -61.05 -22.84
N SER A 915 2.39 -59.91 -23.46
CA SER A 915 2.03 -59.84 -24.90
C SER A 915 3.25 -59.88 -25.84
N ILE A 916 4.44 -59.54 -25.36
CA ILE A 916 5.70 -59.50 -26.12
C ILE A 916 6.51 -60.79 -25.86
N PRO A 917 7.30 -61.37 -26.79
CA PRO A 917 8.19 -62.49 -26.47
C PRO A 917 9.24 -62.17 -25.38
N PHE A 918 9.57 -63.14 -24.52
CA PHE A 918 10.46 -62.89 -23.37
C PHE A 918 11.87 -62.38 -23.74
N LEU A 919 12.42 -62.86 -24.87
CA LEU A 919 13.71 -62.41 -25.36
C LEU A 919 13.66 -60.93 -25.79
N ASP A 920 12.59 -60.54 -26.47
CA ASP A 920 12.38 -59.17 -26.94
C ASP A 920 12.13 -58.21 -25.77
N ARG A 921 11.41 -58.65 -24.72
CA ARG A 921 11.26 -57.86 -23.48
C ARG A 921 12.60 -57.57 -22.80
N LYS A 922 13.51 -58.56 -22.77
CA LYS A 922 14.85 -58.37 -22.19
C LYS A 922 15.68 -57.37 -22.99
N ILE A 923 15.57 -57.39 -24.32
CA ILE A 923 16.26 -56.43 -25.19
C ILE A 923 15.69 -55.03 -24.98
N GLN A 924 14.36 -54.88 -25.01
CA GLN A 924 13.70 -53.59 -24.78
C GLN A 924 13.98 -53.01 -23.39
N GLU A 925 14.04 -53.84 -22.36
CA GLU A 925 14.38 -53.38 -21.01
C GLU A 925 15.84 -52.91 -20.91
N LEU A 926 16.76 -53.62 -21.57
CA LEU A 926 18.17 -53.21 -21.68
C LEU A 926 18.34 -51.90 -22.44
N GLU A 927 17.66 -51.74 -23.58
CA GLU A 927 17.65 -50.50 -24.36
C GLU A 927 17.10 -49.32 -23.54
N ALA A 928 16.03 -49.55 -22.75
CA ALA A 928 15.47 -48.52 -21.88
C ALA A 928 16.40 -48.16 -20.70
N ILE A 929 17.12 -49.13 -20.14
CA ILE A 929 18.15 -48.91 -19.11
C ILE A 929 19.32 -48.11 -19.68
N GLU A 930 19.81 -48.46 -20.87
CA GLU A 930 20.89 -47.76 -21.56
C GLU A 930 20.51 -46.32 -21.90
N ALA A 931 19.28 -46.10 -22.39
CA ALA A 931 18.75 -44.76 -22.65
C ALA A 931 18.73 -43.92 -21.37
N PHE A 932 18.19 -44.44 -20.27
CA PHE A 932 18.17 -43.75 -18.98
C PHE A 932 19.58 -43.44 -18.44
N MET A 933 20.52 -44.38 -18.57
CA MET A 933 21.91 -44.16 -18.17
C MET A 933 22.60 -43.12 -19.06
N THR A 934 22.28 -43.09 -20.35
CA THR A 934 22.77 -42.07 -21.29
C THR A 934 22.34 -40.67 -20.84
N THR A 935 21.06 -40.48 -20.52
CA THR A 935 20.54 -39.22 -19.97
C THR A 935 21.20 -38.85 -18.63
N CYS A 936 21.44 -39.84 -17.75
CA CYS A 936 22.14 -39.60 -16.48
C CYS A 936 23.60 -39.12 -16.68
N VAL A 937 24.32 -39.66 -17.65
CA VAL A 937 25.73 -39.32 -17.89
C VAL A 937 25.86 -38.05 -18.72
N LYS A 938 25.16 -37.95 -19.84
CA LYS A 938 25.30 -36.82 -20.78
C LYS A 938 24.56 -35.57 -20.30
N ASP A 939 23.28 -35.70 -19.97
CA ASP A 939 22.45 -34.52 -19.70
C ASP A 939 22.51 -34.10 -18.22
N LEU A 940 22.37 -35.05 -17.29
CA LEU A 940 22.41 -34.74 -15.86
C LEU A 940 23.83 -34.48 -15.33
N PHE A 941 24.80 -35.34 -15.66
CA PHE A 941 26.17 -35.15 -15.18
C PHE A 941 26.96 -34.20 -16.10
N GLY A 942 26.97 -34.46 -17.40
CA GLY A 942 27.69 -33.68 -18.40
C GLY A 942 27.19 -32.24 -18.54
N GLU A 943 25.88 -32.03 -18.77
CA GLU A 943 25.33 -30.68 -18.95
C GLU A 943 24.95 -30.01 -17.63
N MET A 944 24.03 -30.58 -16.84
CA MET A 944 23.52 -29.94 -15.61
C MET A 944 24.59 -29.78 -14.52
N CYS A 945 25.49 -30.75 -14.38
CA CYS A 945 26.59 -30.71 -13.40
C CYS A 945 27.95 -30.37 -14.02
N LYS A 946 28.02 -30.05 -15.33
CA LYS A 946 29.25 -29.67 -16.04
C LYS A 946 30.39 -30.69 -15.92
N GLY A 947 30.06 -31.97 -15.75
CA GLY A 947 31.03 -33.05 -15.49
C GLY A 947 31.72 -32.98 -14.13
N ASP A 948 31.28 -32.11 -13.22
CA ASP A 948 31.88 -31.93 -11.89
C ASP A 948 31.22 -32.84 -10.85
N ARG A 949 31.98 -33.83 -10.36
CA ARG A 949 31.52 -34.78 -9.34
C ARG A 949 31.25 -34.13 -7.99
N ALA A 950 31.99 -33.08 -7.62
CA ALA A 950 31.72 -32.35 -6.38
C ALA A 950 30.39 -31.62 -6.46
N LEU A 951 30.09 -31.01 -7.62
CA LEU A 951 28.81 -30.37 -7.88
C LEU A 951 27.65 -31.38 -7.90
N LEU A 952 27.85 -32.56 -8.51
CA LEU A 952 26.87 -33.66 -8.48
C LEU A 952 26.63 -34.14 -7.05
N GLN A 953 27.68 -34.29 -6.25
CA GLN A 953 27.59 -34.73 -4.86
C GLN A 953 26.86 -33.70 -3.98
N GLU A 954 27.11 -32.40 -4.18
CA GLU A 954 26.39 -31.32 -3.48
C GLU A 954 24.90 -31.31 -3.85
N ASN A 955 24.58 -31.49 -5.14
CA ASN A 955 23.21 -31.44 -5.65
C ASN A 955 22.44 -32.76 -5.53
N ARG A 956 23.11 -33.86 -5.14
CA ARG A 956 22.56 -35.23 -5.11
C ARG A 956 21.19 -35.31 -4.43
N ASN A 957 21.03 -34.67 -3.28
CA ASN A 957 19.77 -34.69 -2.53
C ASN A 957 18.67 -33.88 -3.23
N ARG A 958 19.02 -32.73 -3.82
CA ARG A 958 18.08 -31.86 -4.55
C ARG A 958 17.53 -32.58 -5.79
N ILE A 959 18.42 -33.23 -6.55
CA ILE A 959 18.08 -34.05 -7.72
C ILE A 959 17.14 -35.19 -7.33
N LYS A 960 17.46 -35.91 -6.24
CA LYS A 960 16.61 -36.99 -5.72
C LYS A 960 15.23 -36.50 -5.31
N SER A 961 15.13 -35.38 -4.59
CA SER A 961 13.83 -34.79 -4.23
C SER A 961 13.03 -34.39 -5.47
N GLY A 962 13.65 -33.77 -6.48
CA GLY A 962 12.99 -33.44 -7.74
C GLY A 962 12.45 -34.68 -8.47
N ALA A 963 13.26 -35.73 -8.58
CA ALA A 963 12.85 -36.98 -9.22
C ALA A 963 11.72 -37.70 -8.47
N GLU A 964 11.71 -37.67 -7.13
CA GLU A 964 10.62 -38.25 -6.35
C GLU A 964 9.29 -37.52 -6.60
N PHE A 965 9.30 -36.19 -6.59
CA PHE A 965 8.11 -35.39 -6.90
C PHE A 965 7.64 -35.60 -8.35
N ALA A 966 8.57 -35.68 -9.31
CA ALA A 966 8.25 -36.00 -10.70
C ALA A 966 7.58 -37.39 -10.83
N TYR A 967 8.09 -38.40 -10.11
CA TYR A 967 7.54 -39.75 -10.16
C TYR A 967 6.10 -39.79 -9.65
N ARG A 968 5.86 -39.13 -8.51
CA ARG A 968 4.53 -39.01 -7.93
C ARG A 968 3.60 -38.25 -8.88
N TRP A 969 4.07 -37.15 -9.47
CA TRP A 969 3.30 -36.34 -10.42
C TRP A 969 2.88 -37.12 -11.67
N LEU A 970 3.83 -37.78 -12.35
CA LEU A 970 3.55 -38.56 -13.56
C LEU A 970 2.58 -39.73 -13.29
N THR A 971 2.66 -40.33 -12.10
CA THR A 971 1.74 -41.41 -11.71
C THR A 971 0.31 -40.89 -11.47
N LEU A 972 0.16 -39.68 -10.96
CA LEU A 972 -1.15 -39.03 -10.83
C LEU A 972 -1.75 -38.70 -12.20
N GLN A 973 -0.95 -38.19 -13.14
CA GLN A 973 -1.39 -37.89 -14.51
C GLN A 973 -1.88 -39.14 -15.26
N GLU A 974 -1.16 -40.26 -15.13
CA GLU A 974 -1.57 -41.55 -15.71
C GLU A 974 -2.91 -42.03 -15.15
N SER A 975 -3.11 -41.89 -13.84
CA SER A 975 -4.33 -42.33 -13.15
C SER A 975 -5.56 -41.49 -13.56
N GLN A 976 -5.37 -40.17 -13.73
CA GLN A 976 -6.42 -39.26 -14.23
C GLN A 976 -6.77 -39.54 -15.70
N SER A 977 -5.77 -39.80 -16.53
CA SER A 977 -5.98 -40.13 -17.95
C SER A 977 -6.76 -41.45 -18.10
N GLN A 978 -6.46 -42.46 -17.28
CA GLN A 978 -7.19 -43.73 -17.27
C GLN A 978 -8.63 -43.59 -16.76
N ALA A 979 -8.88 -42.74 -15.76
CA ALA A 979 -10.21 -42.45 -15.25
C ALA A 979 -11.11 -41.72 -16.28
N ASN A 980 -10.56 -40.74 -17.01
CA ASN A 980 -11.28 -40.03 -18.08
C ASN A 980 -11.58 -40.92 -19.29
N THR A 981 -10.79 -41.96 -19.53
CA THR A 981 -11.03 -42.93 -20.61
C THR A 981 -12.06 -44.00 -20.22
N GLN A 982 -12.46 -44.08 -18.95
CA GLN A 982 -13.41 -45.07 -18.41
C GLN A 982 -14.80 -44.50 -18.05
N GLN A 983 -15.09 -43.21 -18.29
CA GLN A 983 -16.48 -42.73 -18.29
C GLN A 983 -17.20 -43.22 -19.57
N PRO A 984 -18.23 -44.09 -19.47
CA PRO A 984 -18.94 -44.55 -20.64
C PRO A 984 -19.90 -43.47 -21.14
N GLU A 985 -19.92 -43.29 -22.46
CA GLU A 985 -21.04 -42.67 -23.19
C GLU A 985 -22.34 -43.42 -22.82
N GLY A 986 -23.25 -42.72 -22.16
CA GLY A 986 -24.61 -43.16 -21.78
C GLY A 986 -25.08 -42.26 -20.63
N GLU A 987 -26.05 -41.37 -20.76
CA GLU A 987 -27.31 -41.45 -21.52
C GLU A 987 -27.53 -40.21 -22.40
N GLU A 988 -28.13 -40.46 -23.57
CA GLU A 988 -28.78 -39.47 -24.46
C GLU A 988 -29.91 -38.70 -23.77
#